data_AF-A0A923HWT4-F1
#
_entry.id   AF-A0A923HWT4-F1
#
_cell.length_a   1.000
_cell.length_b   1.000
_cell.length_c   1.000
_cell.angle_alpha   90.00
_cell.angle_beta   90.00
_cell.angle_gamma   90.00
#
_symmetry.space_group_name_H-M   'P 1'
#
loop_
_entity.id
_entity.type
_entity.pdbx_description
1 polymer ?
#
loop_
_entity_poly.entity_id
_entity_poly.type
_entity_poly.pdbx_seq_one_letter_code
_entity_poly.pdbx_strand_id
1 'polypeptide(L)'
;MLTHQGAWCVKLLARLQLVMLCTLLPLQESPAQDFPFIEPRFELMRDAETIDDQIITALAQDKRGFIWIGTQDGLIRYDGYRYRKFIHQTKQSNSLVGNYVYSLLAASDGRIWIGTRSDGISVFDPRTETFEQLDYETSTNKDSLSVSMVRALVEDRAGNVWIGTETGLHFYQKENKQLRNIANASPNMGLLANSVASLLIDKEGRLWLGSGRGLQRLSRDGKLFENIVVDKDITALYQAVDGKIWVGSGSYGAGWFMANSADTDTVHLHWLDRHSLKGQQLSSQWITAISEGRAEEIWLATYGGGINIVSAKDGQLLQTIRLDTSSPGSLLYDDLKPLLRDRAGWLWIGTWGIGLQRVNTQNMAIRTLKYSANRRNGLSHPDVSSVIELQDGRLLIGTSGNGIDIIDRKLGLIGGYRTHSSRDTNDKNAALSLPDKVIPALAQTKDGSIWAGTQESGLLRLQPKSQQWETITGLPDQQVRRLFSAHDGSLWIGTDHGIARWRAGNTVDVLKDEQGKPILVTVFAIIEDQEQHVWVGTDQGLWIQTRGQRSLKRVANNSATGLVSDYVQGLLLDHLGQLWVNTDKGLHRLKSWDGKVAQFDYVSGLLNQADKNLGSNLLEDQQGRIWTEDAVIDPAQMQIRFLSSADGIDAHTSWNGSCTKTRDGLLMFGGTKGIAIIDANRFTSMAPLPQIAITELKINGHAIAPGNLANSMQGEQFKLVLSPSQRDFSIEFAALDFAEPKKNRYQYRLQGYDKDWIETDADHRNAAYTSLWPGLYQLHVRASNRHGEWISQELVIPIRVLPAWWQSWWFVACILILIAGFIAALLRWREQRLQEQARHLQTLIDASTADILDIGAIGRELTSTLDTGQAFDRVYRQISSKLQVDVFFIGIVDESRAQLNLAYKMEGGRRLPDAAIKLNELHHPAVWCVQIHEDMITKQRHELSNYLGDITIPGDVTKTETMIFLPLFAGHKVIGCLSVQSHQIDAYSKEQIDLLRILASYAAIALSNSIAHSSLARSNEELADALHDLKTAQAKLIQVERQQISLDLHDNLSQTMTGILLQLDTARTVLSQEADAGQSTTQAPTNSNPAANDLSHRGLPYVDRAIELARDGITQTRYMLKQLRTKQTKPTAIDLLDTLRRDLARLVAGTPIKIKVEQSGHPIPLQAKVESAVLNVAQQAATNALRHSGAKTIRVTIAFQPDHVVLTVQDSGCGFDAHSPNFNPGIGLFGMRQRVTALSGKFHLATGIGKGTKVTASIPFIEEE
;
A
#
# COMPACT_ATOMS: atom_id res chain seq x y z
N MET A 1 77.77 18.64 -27.25
CA MET A 1 77.07 19.88 -26.83
C MET A 1 75.67 20.07 -27.45
N LEU A 2 75.15 19.13 -28.26
CA LEU A 2 73.82 19.22 -28.91
C LEU A 2 72.73 18.32 -28.30
N THR A 3 73.03 17.56 -27.23
CA THR A 3 72.07 16.64 -26.60
C THR A 3 71.45 17.17 -25.31
N HIS A 4 71.97 18.28 -24.74
CA HIS A 4 71.43 18.86 -23.50
C HIS A 4 70.41 19.99 -23.69
N GLN A 5 70.32 20.60 -24.87
CA GLN A 5 69.33 21.66 -25.14
C GLN A 5 67.94 21.11 -25.51
N GLY A 6 67.84 19.91 -26.09
CA GLY A 6 66.56 19.31 -26.45
C GLY A 6 65.68 18.93 -25.24
N ALA A 7 66.29 18.39 -24.17
CA ALA A 7 65.55 17.97 -22.98
C ALA A 7 65.02 19.15 -22.16
N TRP A 8 65.67 20.31 -22.22
CA TRP A 8 65.22 21.52 -21.54
C TRP A 8 64.07 22.20 -22.30
N CYS A 9 64.16 22.28 -23.64
CA CYS A 9 63.07 22.78 -24.47
C CYS A 9 61.80 21.92 -24.36
N VAL A 10 61.91 20.59 -24.31
CA VAL A 10 60.73 19.71 -24.15
C VAL A 10 60.10 19.86 -22.76
N LYS A 11 60.88 20.02 -21.69
CA LYS A 11 60.34 20.27 -20.34
C LYS A 11 59.73 21.67 -20.20
N LEU A 12 60.29 22.67 -20.89
CA LEU A 12 59.75 24.03 -20.90
C LEU A 12 58.46 24.11 -21.73
N LEU A 13 58.40 23.45 -22.89
CA LEU A 13 57.18 23.33 -23.70
C LEU A 13 56.09 22.54 -23.00
N ALA A 14 56.42 21.46 -22.29
CA ALA A 14 55.45 20.71 -21.48
C ALA A 14 54.92 21.54 -20.29
N ARG A 15 55.77 22.34 -19.63
CA ARG A 15 55.34 23.25 -18.56
C ARG A 15 54.55 24.44 -19.09
N LEU A 16 54.90 24.99 -20.24
CA LEU A 16 54.14 26.06 -20.89
C LEU A 16 52.81 25.54 -21.42
N GLN A 17 52.74 24.32 -21.97
CA GLN A 17 51.48 23.68 -22.33
C GLN A 17 50.62 23.38 -21.10
N LEU A 18 51.20 22.97 -19.97
CA LEU A 18 50.45 22.77 -18.72
C LEU A 18 49.92 24.09 -18.15
N VAL A 19 50.72 25.16 -18.19
CA VAL A 19 50.29 26.49 -17.73
C VAL A 19 49.24 27.07 -18.68
N MET A 20 49.37 26.88 -20.00
CA MET A 20 48.37 27.31 -20.98
C MET A 20 47.07 26.49 -20.90
N LEU A 21 47.15 25.18 -20.59
CA LEU A 21 45.97 24.34 -20.30
C LEU A 21 45.28 24.76 -18.99
N CYS A 22 46.05 25.15 -17.97
CA CYS A 22 45.50 25.60 -16.69
C CYS A 22 44.93 27.03 -16.76
N THR A 23 45.38 27.88 -17.68
CA THR A 23 44.81 29.23 -17.89
C THR A 23 43.65 29.25 -18.91
N LEU A 24 43.42 28.16 -19.65
CA LEU A 24 42.30 27.99 -20.59
C LEU A 24 41.17 27.11 -20.04
N LEU A 25 41.35 26.50 -18.87
CA LEU A 25 40.21 26.04 -18.09
C LEU A 25 39.50 27.29 -17.58
N PRO A 26 38.22 27.55 -17.97
CA PRO A 26 37.46 28.51 -17.20
C PRO A 26 37.56 28.04 -15.76
N LEU A 27 37.99 28.94 -14.86
CA LEU A 27 37.58 28.83 -13.47
C LEU A 27 36.06 28.73 -13.55
N GLN A 28 35.53 27.50 -13.50
CA GLN A 28 34.16 27.28 -13.08
C GLN A 28 34.17 27.78 -11.65
N GLU A 29 33.96 29.09 -11.48
CA GLU A 29 33.25 29.57 -10.31
C GLU A 29 32.05 28.64 -10.21
N SER A 30 31.95 27.88 -9.10
CA SER A 30 30.73 27.17 -8.78
C SER A 30 29.60 28.15 -9.02
N PRO A 31 28.68 27.90 -9.98
CA PRO A 31 27.69 28.88 -10.36
C PRO A 31 26.98 29.29 -9.07
N ALA A 32 27.06 30.59 -8.75
CA ALA A 32 26.52 31.13 -7.52
C ALA A 32 25.12 30.55 -7.31
N GLN A 33 24.86 30.01 -6.12
CA GLN A 33 23.63 29.28 -5.85
C GLN A 33 22.42 30.21 -6.09
N ASP A 34 21.69 29.98 -7.17
CA ASP A 34 20.42 30.67 -7.41
C ASP A 34 19.43 30.26 -6.31
N PHE A 35 18.76 31.25 -5.71
CA PHE A 35 17.86 31.10 -4.58
C PHE A 35 18.52 30.55 -3.29
N PRO A 36 19.52 31.24 -2.72
CA PRO A 36 20.24 30.78 -1.53
C PRO A 36 19.36 30.72 -0.26
N PHE A 37 18.18 31.33 -0.30
CA PHE A 37 17.21 31.37 0.81
C PHE A 37 16.17 30.24 0.75
N ILE A 38 16.15 29.42 -0.30
CA ILE A 38 15.24 28.26 -0.36
C ILE A 38 15.75 27.19 0.60
N GLU A 39 14.89 26.81 1.54
CA GLU A 39 15.16 25.72 2.47
C GLU A 39 14.87 24.36 1.82
N PRO A 40 15.61 23.33 2.24
CA PRO A 40 15.29 21.97 1.85
C PRO A 40 14.03 21.49 2.56
N ARG A 41 13.37 20.49 1.98
CA ARG A 41 12.10 19.95 2.48
C ARG A 41 12.35 18.87 3.53
N PHE A 42 11.81 19.06 4.72
CA PHE A 42 11.82 18.09 5.80
C PHE A 42 10.53 17.27 5.80
N GLU A 43 10.69 15.95 5.82
CA GLU A 43 9.60 15.00 5.95
C GLU A 43 9.55 14.47 7.39
N LEU A 44 8.38 14.58 8.02
CA LEU A 44 8.13 13.97 9.31
C LEU A 44 7.87 12.47 9.14
N MET A 45 8.62 11.66 9.86
CA MET A 45 8.45 10.21 9.91
C MET A 45 7.44 9.89 11.00
N ARG A 46 6.18 9.72 10.60
CA ARG A 46 5.07 9.53 11.53
C ARG A 46 4.92 8.06 11.94
N ASP A 47 4.79 7.85 13.24
CA ASP A 47 4.18 6.67 13.84
C ASP A 47 3.70 7.00 15.26
N ALA A 48 2.39 7.20 15.39
CA ALA A 48 1.74 7.71 16.60
C ALA A 48 2.03 6.85 17.85
N GLU A 49 2.26 5.56 17.66
CA GLU A 49 2.47 4.62 18.76
C GLU A 49 3.95 4.43 19.13
N THR A 50 4.89 4.69 18.21
CA THR A 50 6.31 4.34 18.43
C THR A 50 7.31 5.47 18.27
N ILE A 51 7.02 6.56 17.55
CA ILE A 51 8.00 7.65 17.30
C ILE A 51 7.43 9.02 17.61
N ASP A 52 6.15 9.26 17.34
CA ASP A 52 5.53 10.55 17.62
C ASP A 52 5.64 10.85 19.12
N ASP A 53 5.89 12.12 19.47
CA ASP A 53 6.15 12.62 20.83
C ASP A 53 7.41 12.04 21.54
N GLN A 54 8.19 11.17 20.89
CA GLN A 54 9.43 10.65 21.47
C GLN A 54 10.63 11.56 21.22
N ILE A 55 11.53 11.61 22.21
CA ILE A 55 12.83 12.25 22.09
C ILE A 55 13.80 11.25 21.46
N ILE A 56 14.28 11.59 20.26
CA ILE A 56 15.23 10.77 19.53
C ILE A 56 16.65 11.12 19.98
N THR A 57 17.36 10.15 20.53
CA THR A 57 18.62 10.37 21.24
C THR A 57 19.84 9.90 20.46
N ALA A 58 19.69 8.88 19.61
CA ALA A 58 20.76 8.31 18.81
C ALA A 58 20.20 7.72 17.51
N LEU A 59 21.03 7.70 16.46
CA LEU A 59 20.70 7.08 15.17
C LEU A 59 21.91 6.29 14.68
N ALA A 60 21.65 5.13 14.08
CA ALA A 60 22.66 4.33 13.37
C ALA A 60 22.03 3.61 12.18
N GLN A 61 22.83 3.30 11.15
CA GLN A 61 22.41 2.40 10.07
C GLN A 61 23.29 1.16 10.08
N ASP A 62 22.67 -0.02 10.08
CA ASP A 62 23.42 -1.27 10.13
C ASP A 62 23.95 -1.73 8.76
N LYS A 63 24.74 -2.82 8.76
CA LYS A 63 25.31 -3.38 7.53
C LYS A 63 24.25 -3.84 6.53
N ARG A 64 23.10 -4.31 7.01
CA ARG A 64 21.98 -4.80 6.19
C ARG A 64 21.12 -3.67 5.64
N GLY A 65 21.24 -2.46 6.20
CA GLY A 65 20.60 -1.23 5.76
C GLY A 65 19.49 -0.72 6.69
N PHE A 66 19.15 -1.44 7.78
CA PHE A 66 18.10 -1.00 8.71
C PHE A 66 18.53 0.26 9.45
N ILE A 67 17.55 1.12 9.74
CA ILE A 67 17.74 2.30 10.58
C ILE A 67 17.44 1.91 12.02
N TRP A 68 18.39 2.19 12.91
CA TRP A 68 18.29 2.00 14.35
C TRP A 68 18.14 3.35 15.02
N ILE A 69 17.12 3.46 15.87
CA ILE A 69 16.67 4.70 16.49
C ILE A 69 16.67 4.48 18.00
N GLY A 70 17.52 5.21 18.71
CA GLY A 70 17.52 5.26 20.16
C GLY A 70 16.52 6.31 20.65
N THR A 71 15.71 5.96 21.65
CA THR A 71 14.77 6.89 22.28
C THR A 71 14.90 6.83 23.80
N GLN A 72 14.15 7.69 24.50
CA GLN A 72 14.08 7.63 25.97
C GLN A 72 13.33 6.39 26.48
N ASP A 73 12.56 5.73 25.61
CA ASP A 73 11.69 4.62 25.96
C ASP A 73 11.98 3.36 25.13
N GLY A 74 13.24 3.16 24.75
CA GLY A 74 13.73 1.92 24.16
C GLY A 74 14.54 2.12 22.88
N LEU A 75 14.78 1.00 22.22
CA LEU A 75 15.46 0.90 20.93
C LEU A 75 14.44 0.56 19.86
N ILE A 76 14.48 1.25 18.73
CA ILE A 76 13.57 0.99 17.60
C ILE A 76 14.41 0.61 16.37
N ARG A 77 14.00 -0.45 15.68
CA ARG A 77 14.49 -0.82 14.35
C ARG A 77 13.43 -0.47 13.30
N TYR A 78 13.82 0.22 12.24
CA TYR A 78 12.97 0.58 11.12
C TYR A 78 13.47 -0.04 9.82
N ASP A 79 12.56 -0.68 9.07
CA ASP A 79 12.84 -1.39 7.82
C ASP A 79 12.28 -0.68 6.57
N GLY A 80 11.75 0.55 6.72
CA GLY A 80 11.03 1.27 5.66
C GLY A 80 9.52 1.13 5.75
N TYR A 81 9.01 0.17 6.49
CA TYR A 81 7.58 -0.11 6.56
C TYR A 81 7.07 -0.23 7.99
N ARG A 82 7.81 -0.90 8.87
CA ARG A 82 7.43 -1.18 10.25
C ARG A 82 8.51 -0.71 11.23
N TYR A 83 8.04 -0.18 12.34
CA TYR A 83 8.85 0.13 13.51
C TYR A 83 8.76 -1.02 14.50
N ARG A 84 9.90 -1.61 14.84
CA ARG A 84 9.99 -2.67 15.85
C ARG A 84 10.71 -2.14 17.08
N LYS A 85 9.95 -1.99 18.16
CA LYS A 85 10.44 -1.49 19.46
C LYS A 85 10.96 -2.63 20.34
N PHE A 86 12.11 -2.41 20.96
CA PHE A 86 12.75 -3.28 21.94
C PHE A 86 12.88 -2.51 23.26
N ILE A 87 12.40 -3.12 24.34
CA ILE A 87 12.37 -2.53 25.69
C ILE A 87 13.03 -3.46 26.70
N HIS A 88 13.46 -2.88 27.81
CA HIS A 88 13.96 -3.59 28.97
C HIS A 88 12.85 -4.43 29.61
N GLN A 89 13.17 -5.69 29.92
CA GLN A 89 12.28 -6.59 30.64
C GLN A 89 13.02 -7.17 31.84
N THR A 90 12.61 -6.76 33.04
CA THR A 90 13.27 -7.11 34.31
C THR A 90 13.41 -8.61 34.58
N LYS A 91 12.61 -9.46 33.92
CA LYS A 91 12.61 -10.92 34.07
C LYS A 91 13.31 -11.68 32.94
N GLN A 92 13.85 -10.98 31.93
CA GLN A 92 14.47 -11.57 30.75
C GLN A 92 15.89 -11.03 30.57
N SER A 93 16.90 -11.86 30.83
CA SER A 93 18.32 -11.50 30.70
C SER A 93 18.77 -11.23 29.26
N ASN A 94 17.96 -11.63 28.27
CA ASN A 94 18.20 -11.42 26.84
C ASN A 94 17.46 -10.17 26.28
N SER A 95 16.97 -9.29 27.16
CA SER A 95 16.35 -8.01 26.80
C SER A 95 17.32 -6.84 26.99
N LEU A 96 16.95 -5.67 26.47
CA LEU A 96 17.73 -4.43 26.61
C LEU A 96 18.01 -4.13 28.09
N VAL A 97 19.21 -3.65 28.45
CA VAL A 97 19.57 -3.40 29.86
C VAL A 97 18.83 -2.21 30.48
N GLY A 98 18.45 -1.21 29.67
CA GLY A 98 17.70 -0.04 30.10
C GLY A 98 17.04 0.68 28.93
N ASN A 99 15.87 1.29 29.15
CA ASN A 99 15.06 1.88 28.08
C ASN A 99 15.64 3.17 27.52
N TYR A 100 16.30 3.99 28.33
CA TYR A 100 16.83 5.27 27.86
C TYR A 100 18.11 5.03 27.07
N VAL A 101 17.98 4.80 25.77
CA VAL A 101 19.11 4.69 24.84
C VAL A 101 19.73 6.07 24.66
N TYR A 102 21.06 6.15 24.69
CA TYR A 102 21.79 7.41 24.56
C TYR A 102 22.77 7.42 23.40
N SER A 103 23.41 6.29 23.11
CA SER A 103 24.36 6.14 21.99
C SER A 103 24.17 4.80 21.29
N LEU A 104 24.46 4.78 19.99
CA LEU A 104 24.36 3.60 19.14
C LEU A 104 25.60 3.47 18.27
N LEU A 105 26.07 2.24 18.09
CA LEU A 105 27.14 1.89 17.17
C LEU A 105 26.75 0.62 16.41
N ALA A 106 26.64 0.73 15.09
CA ALA A 106 26.53 -0.43 14.21
C ALA A 106 27.93 -0.96 13.90
N ALA A 107 28.32 -2.04 14.57
CA ALA A 107 29.66 -2.60 14.46
C ALA A 107 29.87 -3.39 13.16
N SER A 108 31.13 -3.58 12.80
CA SER A 108 31.57 -4.25 11.58
C SER A 108 31.22 -5.74 11.57
N ASP A 109 31.02 -6.36 12.73
CA ASP A 109 30.55 -7.75 12.83
C ASP A 109 29.02 -7.90 12.71
N GLY A 110 28.31 -6.79 12.46
CA GLY A 110 26.87 -6.74 12.32
C GLY A 110 26.12 -6.53 13.63
N ARG A 111 26.77 -6.61 14.79
CA ARG A 111 26.12 -6.35 16.08
C ARG A 111 25.83 -4.86 16.26
N ILE A 112 24.78 -4.56 17.01
CA ILE A 112 24.46 -3.19 17.41
C ILE A 112 24.84 -3.02 18.87
N TRP A 113 25.74 -2.08 19.14
CA TRP A 113 26.13 -1.69 20.49
C TRP A 113 25.25 -0.54 20.94
N ILE A 114 24.65 -0.69 22.11
CA ILE A 114 23.67 0.24 22.68
C ILE A 114 24.19 0.74 24.02
N GLY A 115 24.50 2.02 24.09
CA GLY A 115 24.80 2.71 25.34
C GLY A 115 23.53 3.32 25.92
N THR A 116 23.26 3.05 27.20
CA THR A 116 22.10 3.59 27.92
C THR A 116 22.49 4.77 28.81
N ARG A 117 21.48 5.50 29.31
CA ARG A 117 21.69 6.67 30.17
C ARG A 117 22.17 6.30 31.57
N SER A 118 21.76 5.16 32.12
CA SER A 118 22.01 4.80 33.53
C SER A 118 22.32 3.33 33.77
N ASP A 119 22.21 2.48 32.76
CA ASP A 119 22.17 1.02 32.92
C ASP A 119 23.34 0.34 32.18
N GLY A 120 24.31 1.13 31.73
CA GLY A 120 25.50 0.67 31.01
C GLY A 120 25.25 0.34 29.55
N ILE A 121 25.62 -0.88 29.14
CA ILE A 121 25.72 -1.26 27.73
C ILE A 121 24.96 -2.54 27.44
N SER A 122 24.32 -2.59 26.27
CA SER A 122 23.77 -3.81 25.69
C SER A 122 24.35 -4.03 24.31
N VAL A 123 24.56 -5.29 23.94
CA VAL A 123 24.98 -5.66 22.60
C VAL A 123 23.88 -6.51 21.97
N PHE A 124 23.24 -5.97 20.94
CA PHE A 124 22.22 -6.68 20.17
C PHE A 124 22.86 -7.46 19.03
N ASP A 125 22.68 -8.77 19.02
CA ASP A 125 23.04 -9.61 17.88
C ASP A 125 21.84 -9.73 16.94
N PRO A 126 21.87 -9.19 15.71
CA PRO A 126 20.75 -9.26 14.79
C PRO A 126 20.50 -10.66 14.20
N ARG A 127 21.45 -11.59 14.35
CA ARG A 127 21.31 -12.98 13.89
C ARG A 127 20.43 -13.77 14.84
N THR A 128 20.62 -13.50 16.13
CA THR A 128 19.89 -14.14 17.22
C THR A 128 18.95 -13.18 17.90
N GLU A 129 18.62 -12.02 17.32
CA GLU A 129 17.82 -10.90 17.88
C GLU A 129 17.75 -10.85 19.42
N THR A 130 18.89 -11.00 20.08
CA THR A 130 19.02 -11.08 21.54
C THR A 130 20.02 -10.05 22.03
N PHE A 131 19.80 -9.59 23.25
CA PHE A 131 20.71 -8.68 23.91
C PHE A 131 21.68 -9.46 24.81
N GLU A 132 22.98 -9.27 24.59
CA GLU A 132 24.05 -9.69 25.48
C GLU A 132 24.39 -8.51 26.42
N GLN A 133 24.38 -8.78 27.73
CA GLN A 133 24.88 -7.86 28.74
C GLN A 133 26.35 -8.21 29.01
N LEU A 134 27.23 -7.20 29.06
CA LEU A 134 28.64 -7.41 29.34
C LEU A 134 28.87 -7.42 30.86
N ASP A 135 29.01 -8.60 31.46
CA ASP A 135 29.28 -8.78 32.89
C ASP A 135 30.72 -8.40 33.29
N TYR A 136 30.87 -7.77 34.47
CA TYR A 136 32.09 -7.08 34.95
C TYR A 136 32.83 -7.82 36.10
N GLU A 137 32.57 -9.11 36.32
CA GLU A 137 32.83 -9.81 37.61
C GLU A 137 34.30 -10.11 38.02
N THR A 138 35.33 -9.45 37.49
CA THR A 138 36.72 -9.71 37.95
C THR A 138 37.56 -8.49 38.33
N SER A 139 36.96 -7.44 38.90
CA SER A 139 37.77 -6.44 39.62
C SER A 139 37.10 -5.97 40.91
N THR A 140 37.90 -5.94 41.97
CA THR A 140 37.56 -5.54 43.34
C THR A 140 37.22 -4.06 43.52
N ASN A 141 36.83 -3.34 42.45
CA ASN A 141 36.55 -1.91 42.50
C ASN A 141 35.16 -1.59 41.92
N LYS A 142 34.34 -0.90 42.71
CA LYS A 142 32.91 -0.58 42.50
C LYS A 142 32.60 0.47 41.40
N ASP A 143 33.49 0.69 40.44
CA ASP A 143 33.24 1.62 39.32
C ASP A 143 32.75 0.87 38.07
N SER A 144 31.61 0.18 38.18
CA SER A 144 31.11 -0.70 37.11
C SER A 144 30.35 0.08 36.03
N LEU A 145 30.61 -0.30 34.76
CA LEU A 145 29.96 0.25 33.57
C LEU A 145 28.41 0.12 33.64
N SER A 146 27.90 -0.85 34.41
CA SER A 146 26.47 -1.13 34.60
C SER A 146 25.66 -0.01 35.28
N VAL A 147 26.31 1.03 35.82
CA VAL A 147 25.64 2.18 36.47
C VAL A 147 26.07 3.52 35.85
N SER A 148 26.84 3.50 34.75
CA SER A 148 27.38 4.72 34.13
C SER A 148 26.68 5.04 32.82
N MET A 149 26.45 6.33 32.57
CA MET A 149 25.97 6.84 31.30
C MET A 149 26.97 6.58 30.17
N VAL A 150 26.57 5.82 29.15
CA VAL A 150 27.41 5.53 27.97
C VAL A 150 27.14 6.57 26.89
N ARG A 151 28.06 7.53 26.77
CA ARG A 151 27.89 8.73 25.93
C ARG A 151 28.37 8.56 24.50
N ALA A 152 29.42 7.77 24.30
CA ALA A 152 30.04 7.59 23.00
C ALA A 152 30.54 6.15 22.80
N LEU A 153 30.42 5.66 21.58
CA LEU A 153 30.84 4.33 21.17
C LEU A 153 31.55 4.45 19.81
N VAL A 154 32.71 3.83 19.66
CA VAL A 154 33.39 3.74 18.36
C VAL A 154 34.15 2.43 18.24
N GLU A 155 34.15 1.86 17.03
CA GLU A 155 34.88 0.64 16.70
C GLU A 155 36.22 0.98 16.05
N ASP A 156 37.29 0.31 16.47
CA ASP A 156 38.58 0.38 15.78
C ASP A 156 38.66 -0.57 14.58
N ARG A 157 39.74 -0.47 13.79
CA ARG A 157 39.93 -1.33 12.60
C ARG A 157 40.11 -2.81 12.92
N ALA A 158 40.46 -3.17 14.15
CA ALA A 158 40.59 -4.55 14.61
C ALA A 158 39.24 -5.11 15.14
N GLY A 159 38.19 -4.29 15.18
CA GLY A 159 36.88 -4.67 15.68
C GLY A 159 36.75 -4.59 17.20
N ASN A 160 37.69 -3.94 17.89
CA ASN A 160 37.55 -3.61 19.31
C ASN A 160 36.70 -2.36 19.47
N VAL A 161 36.06 -2.21 20.63
CA VAL A 161 35.13 -1.11 20.87
C VAL A 161 35.63 -0.22 22.00
N TRP A 162 35.76 1.07 21.70
CA TRP A 162 36.04 2.12 22.66
C TRP A 162 34.72 2.70 23.18
N ILE A 163 34.61 2.81 24.50
CA ILE A 163 33.36 3.15 25.19
C ILE A 163 33.67 4.36 26.09
N GLY A 164 33.09 5.50 25.74
CA GLY A 164 33.19 6.73 26.54
C GLY A 164 32.00 6.84 27.47
N THR A 165 32.28 6.97 28.77
CA THR A 165 31.25 7.14 29.81
C THR A 165 31.42 8.48 30.52
N GLU A 166 30.47 8.82 31.40
CA GLU A 166 30.63 9.97 32.30
C GLU A 166 31.74 9.77 33.36
N THR A 167 32.12 8.53 33.62
CA THR A 167 33.08 8.11 34.65
C THR A 167 34.46 7.73 34.11
N GLY A 168 34.61 7.49 32.81
CA GLY A 168 35.90 7.16 32.21
C GLY A 168 35.85 6.70 30.75
N LEU A 169 37.01 6.25 30.26
CA LEU A 169 37.16 5.57 28.98
C LEU A 169 37.37 4.07 29.21
N HIS A 170 36.59 3.25 28.53
CA HIS A 170 36.70 1.79 28.57
C HIS A 170 37.04 1.24 27.18
N PHE A 171 37.69 0.08 27.15
CA PHE A 171 38.11 -0.61 25.93
C PHE A 171 37.69 -2.07 25.98
N TYR A 172 36.87 -2.50 25.02
CA TYR A 172 36.42 -3.86 24.84
C TYR A 172 37.26 -4.57 23.78
N GLN A 173 38.02 -5.57 24.21
CA GLN A 173 38.81 -6.43 23.33
C GLN A 173 37.95 -7.59 22.80
N LYS A 174 37.78 -7.63 21.47
CA LYS A 174 36.91 -8.62 20.82
C LYS A 174 37.40 -10.06 20.98
N GLU A 175 38.71 -10.29 20.86
CA GLU A 175 39.32 -11.64 20.86
C GLU A 175 39.05 -12.41 22.16
N ASN A 176 39.24 -11.74 23.31
CA ASN A 176 39.12 -12.36 24.63
C ASN A 176 37.83 -11.96 25.35
N LYS A 177 36.95 -11.20 24.70
CA LYS A 177 35.72 -10.62 25.26
C LYS A 177 35.93 -9.87 26.58
N GLN A 178 37.07 -9.18 26.73
CA GLN A 178 37.43 -8.47 27.97
C GLN A 178 37.13 -6.98 27.85
N LEU A 179 36.48 -6.43 28.87
CA LEU A 179 36.28 -5.00 29.05
C LEU A 179 37.29 -4.46 30.07
N ARG A 180 38.04 -3.42 29.72
CA ARG A 180 39.05 -2.80 30.61
C ARG A 180 38.77 -1.30 30.76
N ASN A 181 38.86 -0.78 31.99
CA ASN A 181 38.85 0.66 32.25
C ASN A 181 40.27 1.20 32.06
N ILE A 182 40.44 2.14 31.12
CA ILE A 182 41.75 2.69 30.75
C ILE A 182 42.32 3.59 31.85
N ALA A 183 41.47 4.38 32.53
CA ALA A 183 41.91 5.26 33.61
C ALA A 183 42.45 4.48 34.82
N ASN A 184 41.81 3.35 35.15
CA ASN A 184 42.25 2.49 36.26
C ASN A 184 43.42 1.58 35.89
N ALA A 185 43.48 1.09 34.65
CA ALA A 185 44.55 0.21 34.19
C ALA A 185 45.86 0.94 33.89
N SER A 186 45.82 2.25 33.64
CA SER A 186 47.00 3.07 33.33
C SER A 186 46.80 4.52 33.78
N PRO A 187 46.94 4.82 35.09
CA PRO A 187 46.69 6.16 35.65
C PRO A 187 47.52 7.29 35.03
N ASN A 188 48.65 6.95 34.41
CA ASN A 188 49.58 7.89 33.80
C ASN A 188 49.30 8.17 32.31
N MET A 189 48.16 7.71 31.75
CA MET A 189 47.86 7.85 30.32
C MET A 189 47.51 9.28 29.88
N GLY A 190 47.34 10.22 30.83
CA GLY A 190 47.22 11.66 30.54
C GLY A 190 45.83 12.13 30.10
N LEU A 191 44.75 11.43 30.44
CA LEU A 191 43.37 11.88 30.16
C LEU A 191 43.06 13.24 30.82
N LEU A 192 42.55 14.21 30.06
CA LEU A 192 42.21 15.55 30.56
C LEU A 192 41.01 15.53 31.51
N ALA A 193 40.04 14.66 31.24
CA ALA A 193 38.83 14.50 32.03
C ALA A 193 38.33 13.05 31.97
N ASN A 194 37.64 12.64 33.04
CA ASN A 194 37.00 11.32 33.11
C ASN A 194 35.73 11.25 32.26
N SER A 195 34.99 12.36 32.13
CA SER A 195 33.77 12.40 31.33
C SER A 195 34.11 12.52 29.85
N VAL A 196 33.92 11.43 29.13
CA VAL A 196 34.15 11.34 27.68
C VAL A 196 32.83 11.58 26.96
N ALA A 197 32.76 12.66 26.18
CA ALA A 197 31.52 13.09 25.53
C ALA A 197 31.41 12.60 24.09
N SER A 198 32.54 12.48 23.37
CA SER A 198 32.58 12.05 21.97
C SER A 198 33.85 11.27 21.68
N LEU A 199 33.75 10.30 20.77
CA LEU A 199 34.85 9.46 20.30
C LEU A 199 34.79 9.36 18.78
N LEU A 200 35.96 9.32 18.14
CA LEU A 200 36.09 9.16 16.69
C LEU A 200 37.35 8.36 16.38
N ILE A 201 37.22 7.31 15.57
CA ILE A 201 38.35 6.68 14.90
C ILE A 201 38.40 7.30 13.51
N ASP A 202 39.48 8.01 13.20
CA ASP A 202 39.63 8.63 11.89
C ASP A 202 39.98 7.61 10.79
N LYS A 203 39.94 8.07 9.54
CA LYS A 203 40.31 7.31 8.35
C LYS A 203 41.72 6.76 8.38
N GLU A 204 42.62 7.24 9.24
CA GLU A 204 43.98 6.72 9.43
C GLU A 204 44.05 5.66 10.55
N GLY A 205 42.98 5.51 11.34
CA GLY A 205 42.88 4.57 12.46
C GLY A 205 43.27 5.16 13.81
N ARG A 206 43.39 6.48 13.94
CA ARG A 206 43.74 7.18 15.18
C ARG A 206 42.49 7.45 16.00
N LEU A 207 42.60 7.27 17.33
CA LEU A 207 41.53 7.57 18.27
C LEU A 207 41.58 9.02 18.71
N TRP A 208 40.47 9.72 18.50
CA TRP A 208 40.20 11.07 18.96
C TRP A 208 39.15 11.04 20.06
N LEU A 209 39.37 11.84 21.10
CA LEU A 209 38.55 11.89 22.29
C LEU A 209 38.16 13.34 22.59
N GLY A 210 36.86 13.61 22.62
CA GLY A 210 36.30 14.87 23.08
C GLY A 210 35.79 14.74 24.51
N SER A 211 36.17 15.70 25.35
CA SER A 211 35.75 15.77 26.76
C SER A 211 35.28 17.18 27.11
N GLY A 212 34.72 17.36 28.30
CA GLY A 212 34.38 18.68 28.84
C GLY A 212 35.59 19.60 29.07
N ARG A 213 36.82 19.10 28.93
CA ARG A 213 38.06 19.88 29.13
C ARG A 213 38.90 20.03 27.87
N GLY A 214 38.54 19.40 26.76
CA GLY A 214 39.35 19.49 25.55
C GLY A 214 39.22 18.33 24.57
N LEU A 215 39.98 18.45 23.49
CA LEU A 215 40.21 17.43 22.47
C LEU A 215 41.57 16.77 22.73
N GLN A 216 41.58 15.43 22.80
CA GLN A 216 42.80 14.64 22.88
C GLN A 216 42.88 13.62 21.76
N ARG A 217 44.10 13.16 21.48
CA ARG A 217 44.37 12.08 20.52
C ARG A 217 45.21 11.00 21.19
N LEU A 218 44.91 9.73 20.95
CA LEU A 218 45.79 8.64 21.37
C LEU A 218 47.06 8.65 20.51
N SER A 219 48.21 8.73 21.17
CA SER A 219 49.55 8.63 20.56
C SER A 219 49.71 7.36 19.74
N ARG A 220 50.60 7.40 18.74
CA ARG A 220 50.84 6.27 17.82
C ARG A 220 51.35 5.01 18.52
N ASP A 221 52.03 5.14 19.64
CA ASP A 221 52.49 4.00 20.45
C ASP A 221 51.40 3.44 21.39
N GLY A 222 50.23 4.09 21.43
CA GLY A 222 49.08 3.71 22.24
C GLY A 222 49.26 3.96 23.73
N LYS A 223 50.28 4.71 24.15
CA LYS A 223 50.65 4.82 25.58
C LYS A 223 50.15 6.08 26.27
N LEU A 224 49.91 7.16 25.53
CA LEU A 224 49.54 8.47 26.08
C LEU A 224 48.47 9.16 25.24
N PHE A 225 47.62 9.96 25.88
CA PHE A 225 46.74 10.90 25.21
C PHE A 225 47.42 12.26 25.07
N GLU A 226 47.62 12.68 23.83
CA GLU A 226 48.18 13.98 23.46
C GLU A 226 47.08 15.04 23.48
N ASN A 227 47.35 16.16 24.14
CA ASN A 227 46.43 17.29 24.23
C ASN A 227 46.48 18.12 22.95
N ILE A 228 45.34 18.23 22.28
CA ILE A 228 45.20 18.97 21.02
C ILE A 228 44.57 20.33 21.29
N VAL A 229 43.50 20.34 22.10
CA VAL A 229 42.82 21.54 22.57
C VAL A 229 42.55 21.37 24.06
N VAL A 230 42.78 22.42 24.84
CA VAL A 230 42.52 22.46 26.28
C VAL A 230 41.55 23.61 26.56
N ASP A 231 40.77 23.49 27.64
CA ASP A 231 39.80 24.50 28.13
C ASP A 231 38.66 24.83 27.16
N LYS A 232 38.30 23.88 26.29
CA LYS A 232 37.08 23.94 25.48
C LYS A 232 36.35 22.61 25.56
N ASP A 233 35.06 22.66 25.83
CA ASP A 233 34.23 21.46 25.89
C ASP A 233 33.95 20.95 24.47
N ILE A 234 34.20 19.66 24.24
CA ILE A 234 34.02 19.02 22.94
C ILE A 234 32.89 17.99 23.04
N THR A 235 31.77 18.30 22.40
CA THR A 235 30.53 17.53 22.48
C THR A 235 30.32 16.61 21.28
N ALA A 236 30.87 16.96 20.12
CA ALA A 236 30.71 16.20 18.88
C ALA A 236 32.00 16.18 18.06
N LEU A 237 32.27 15.05 17.42
CA LEU A 237 33.37 14.85 16.48
C LEU A 237 32.82 14.18 15.22
N TYR A 238 33.22 14.67 14.05
CA TYR A 238 32.79 14.13 12.77
C TYR A 238 33.89 14.29 11.73
N GLN A 239 34.23 13.22 10.99
CA GLN A 239 35.18 13.31 9.89
C GLN A 239 34.44 13.40 8.55
N ALA A 240 34.68 14.50 7.83
CA ALA A 240 34.15 14.72 6.49
C ALA A 240 34.88 13.87 5.42
N VAL A 241 34.27 13.78 4.24
CA VAL A 241 34.77 13.06 3.07
C VAL A 241 36.11 13.64 2.61
N ASP A 242 36.27 14.96 2.67
CA ASP A 242 37.52 15.67 2.36
C ASP A 242 38.67 15.42 3.36
N GLY A 243 38.39 14.69 4.46
CA GLY A 243 39.36 14.33 5.49
C GLY A 243 39.47 15.34 6.64
N LYS A 244 38.72 16.45 6.61
CA LYS A 244 38.65 17.36 7.76
C LYS A 244 37.92 16.71 8.92
N ILE A 245 38.42 16.95 10.12
CA ILE A 245 37.71 16.62 11.36
C ILE A 245 37.03 17.90 11.84
N TRP A 246 35.70 17.82 11.89
CA TRP A 246 34.84 18.83 12.46
C TRP A 246 34.60 18.55 13.94
N VAL A 247 34.62 19.62 14.71
CA VAL A 247 34.54 19.62 16.16
C VAL A 247 33.38 20.51 16.57
N GLY A 248 32.47 19.95 17.37
CA GLY A 248 31.37 20.67 18.00
C GLY A 248 31.65 20.89 19.48
N SER A 249 31.25 22.05 19.98
CA SER A 249 31.35 22.44 21.38
C SER A 249 29.96 22.79 21.91
N GLY A 250 29.75 22.63 23.22
CA GLY A 250 28.56 23.11 23.92
C GLY A 250 28.60 24.61 24.21
N SER A 251 29.80 25.19 24.32
CA SER A 251 29.97 26.61 24.71
C SER A 251 30.65 27.48 23.63
N TYR A 252 31.34 26.87 22.67
CA TYR A 252 32.21 27.59 21.73
C TYR A 252 31.80 27.48 20.26
N GLY A 253 30.68 26.84 19.93
CA GLY A 253 30.24 26.64 18.55
C GLY A 253 30.96 25.47 17.88
N ALA A 254 31.29 25.62 16.59
CA ALA A 254 31.97 24.58 15.82
C ALA A 254 33.36 25.05 15.36
N GLY A 255 34.22 24.09 15.00
CA GLY A 255 35.50 24.32 14.35
C GLY A 255 35.93 23.11 13.52
N TRP A 256 37.03 23.24 12.79
CA TRP A 256 37.56 22.16 11.96
C TRP A 256 39.09 22.21 11.81
N PHE A 257 39.68 21.07 11.50
CA PHE A 257 41.10 20.93 11.19
C PHE A 257 41.36 19.77 10.21
N MET A 258 42.52 19.75 9.57
CA MET A 258 42.90 18.64 8.69
C MET A 258 43.46 17.47 9.51
N ALA A 259 42.95 16.26 9.29
CA ALA A 259 43.45 15.07 9.99
C ALA A 259 44.96 14.82 9.69
N ASN A 260 45.42 15.17 8.49
CA ASN A 260 46.82 14.95 8.07
C ASN A 260 47.80 16.00 8.61
N SER A 261 47.33 17.20 8.97
CA SER A 261 48.19 18.19 9.65
C SER A 261 48.44 17.81 11.11
N ALA A 262 47.80 16.76 11.62
CA ALA A 262 48.04 16.28 12.97
C ALA A 262 49.34 15.49 13.14
N ASP A 263 50.10 15.25 12.06
CA ASP A 263 51.44 14.65 12.13
C ASP A 263 52.55 15.66 12.46
N THR A 264 52.22 16.95 12.53
CA THR A 264 53.11 18.00 13.08
C THR A 264 52.77 18.27 14.55
N ASP A 265 53.75 18.71 15.35
CA ASP A 265 53.59 18.99 16.80
C ASP A 265 52.49 20.02 17.15
N THR A 266 51.89 20.69 16.17
CA THR A 266 50.81 21.66 16.36
C THR A 266 49.64 21.41 15.42
N VAL A 267 48.49 20.98 15.95
CA VAL A 267 47.21 20.98 15.22
C VAL A 267 46.60 22.36 15.28
N HIS A 268 46.44 23.02 14.13
CA HIS A 268 45.73 24.29 14.06
C HIS A 268 44.23 24.05 13.88
N LEU A 269 43.45 24.29 14.94
CA LEU A 269 41.99 24.22 14.91
C LEU A 269 41.40 25.57 14.48
N HIS A 270 40.64 25.58 13.39
CA HIS A 270 39.94 26.75 12.88
C HIS A 270 38.53 26.81 13.48
N TRP A 271 38.30 27.69 14.45
CA TRP A 271 36.98 27.92 15.04
C TRP A 271 36.12 28.82 14.16
N LEU A 272 34.81 28.53 14.10
CA LEU A 272 33.82 29.38 13.45
C LEU A 272 33.52 30.59 14.33
N ASP A 273 34.32 31.63 14.17
CA ASP A 273 34.15 32.91 14.86
C ASP A 273 33.44 33.96 14.00
N ARG A 274 33.13 35.13 14.59
CA ARG A 274 32.46 36.22 13.87
C ARG A 274 33.20 36.67 12.61
N HIS A 275 34.54 36.57 12.58
CA HIS A 275 35.32 36.99 11.41
C HIS A 275 35.18 35.97 10.27
N SER A 276 35.31 34.69 10.58
CA SER A 276 35.12 33.56 9.65
C SER A 276 33.70 33.51 9.09
N LEU A 277 32.72 33.96 9.89
CA LEU A 277 31.32 34.07 9.51
C LEU A 277 30.95 35.41 8.85
N LYS A 278 31.92 36.24 8.43
CA LYS A 278 31.69 37.55 7.78
C LYS A 278 30.75 38.48 8.57
N GLY A 279 30.89 38.49 9.90
CA GLY A 279 30.08 39.30 10.82
C GLY A 279 28.79 38.62 11.28
N GLN A 280 28.44 37.46 10.74
CA GLN A 280 27.30 36.66 11.20
C GLN A 280 27.67 35.81 12.44
N GLN A 281 26.67 35.22 13.08
CA GLN A 281 26.84 34.30 14.21
C GLN A 281 26.04 33.01 13.96
N LEU A 282 26.54 31.90 14.49
CA LEU A 282 25.76 30.66 14.57
C LEU A 282 24.48 30.91 15.37
N SER A 283 23.41 30.23 15.00
CA SER A 283 22.11 30.36 15.67
C SER A 283 22.13 29.96 17.15
N SER A 284 23.04 29.07 17.53
CA SER A 284 23.34 28.63 18.88
C SER A 284 24.79 28.17 18.92
N GLN A 285 25.46 28.36 20.07
CA GLN A 285 26.84 27.91 20.28
C GLN A 285 26.90 26.44 20.72
N TRP A 286 25.77 25.84 21.07
CA TRP A 286 25.72 24.46 21.53
C TRP A 286 25.48 23.51 20.36
N ILE A 287 26.56 22.93 19.87
CA ILE A 287 26.54 21.96 18.77
C ILE A 287 26.30 20.56 19.34
N THR A 288 25.25 19.89 18.84
CA THR A 288 24.83 18.56 19.31
C THR A 288 25.23 17.45 18.36
N ALA A 289 25.20 17.71 17.05
CA ALA A 289 25.68 16.80 16.02
C ALA A 289 26.15 17.54 14.78
N ILE A 290 26.99 16.85 14.00
CA ILE A 290 27.58 17.35 12.76
C ILE A 290 27.41 16.27 11.71
N SER A 291 27.00 16.65 10.50
CA SER A 291 26.93 15.76 9.35
C SER A 291 27.19 16.54 8.07
N GLU A 292 27.70 15.87 7.04
CA GLU A 292 27.66 16.43 5.69
C GLU A 292 26.24 16.53 5.16
N GLY A 293 25.99 17.63 4.43
CA GLY A 293 24.77 17.89 3.69
C GLY A 293 24.94 17.62 2.19
N ARG A 294 24.78 18.67 1.38
CA ARG A 294 25.14 18.65 -0.05
C ARG A 294 26.66 18.63 -0.23
N ALA A 295 27.10 18.43 -1.48
CA ALA A 295 28.51 18.63 -1.81
C ALA A 295 28.95 20.03 -1.33
N GLU A 296 30.08 20.07 -0.60
CA GLU A 296 30.65 21.27 0.00
C GLU A 296 29.85 21.91 1.15
N GLU A 297 28.86 21.22 1.73
CA GLU A 297 28.10 21.71 2.89
C GLU A 297 28.31 20.83 4.14
N ILE A 298 28.45 21.47 5.29
CA ILE A 298 28.42 20.84 6.61
C ILE A 298 27.23 21.39 7.39
N TRP A 299 26.42 20.48 7.92
CA TRP A 299 25.23 20.77 8.69
C TRP A 299 25.54 20.59 10.17
N LEU A 300 25.31 21.65 10.93
CA LEU A 300 25.53 21.73 12.36
C LEU A 300 24.17 21.75 13.06
N ALA A 301 23.78 20.62 13.66
CA ALA A 301 22.63 20.55 14.54
C ALA A 301 22.95 21.23 15.87
N THR A 302 21.99 21.97 16.40
CA THR A 302 22.18 22.74 17.63
C THR A 302 21.09 22.46 18.64
N TYR A 303 21.38 22.80 19.90
CA TYR A 303 20.36 22.91 20.94
C TYR A 303 19.75 24.32 20.88
N GLY A 304 18.45 24.41 20.63
CA GLY A 304 17.63 25.62 20.61
C GLY A 304 17.77 26.52 19.37
N GLY A 305 18.67 26.21 18.45
CA GLY A 305 18.98 27.05 17.30
C GLY A 305 18.67 26.44 15.93
N GLY A 306 18.11 25.24 15.88
CA GLY A 306 17.87 24.50 14.63
C GLY A 306 19.18 24.04 13.98
N ILE A 307 19.29 24.24 12.66
CA ILE A 307 20.43 23.80 11.84
C ILE A 307 21.18 25.01 11.29
N ASN A 308 22.50 25.03 11.43
CA ASN A 308 23.38 25.93 10.66
C ASN A 308 24.05 25.15 9.54
N ILE A 309 23.93 25.62 8.30
CA ILE A 309 24.62 25.09 7.13
C ILE A 309 25.83 25.97 6.86
N VAL A 310 27.01 25.38 6.89
CA VAL A 310 28.28 26.07 6.66
C VAL A 310 29.02 25.46 5.48
N SER A 311 29.82 26.26 4.79
CA SER A 311 30.71 25.81 3.72
C SER A 311 31.75 24.85 4.29
N ALA A 312 31.87 23.66 3.69
CA ALA A 312 32.88 22.67 4.06
C ALA A 312 34.30 23.18 3.80
N LYS A 313 34.46 24.13 2.85
CA LYS A 313 35.77 24.64 2.43
C LYS A 313 36.40 25.57 3.46
N ASP A 314 35.64 26.54 3.94
CA ASP A 314 36.13 27.66 4.77
C ASP A 314 35.29 27.91 6.04
N GLY A 315 34.18 27.21 6.22
CA GLY A 315 33.31 27.37 7.39
C GLY A 315 32.38 28.58 7.32
N GLN A 316 32.27 29.27 6.18
CA GLN A 316 31.33 30.38 6.04
C GLN A 316 29.88 29.90 6.29
N LEU A 317 29.12 30.64 7.10
CA LEU A 317 27.67 30.39 7.26
C LEU A 317 26.96 30.68 5.94
N LEU A 318 26.27 29.66 5.42
CA LEU A 318 25.50 29.71 4.18
C LEU A 318 24.02 29.94 4.48
N GLN A 319 23.48 29.21 5.46
CA GLN A 319 22.07 29.28 5.81
C GLN A 319 21.84 28.86 7.27
N THR A 320 20.81 29.42 7.90
CA THR A 320 20.28 28.95 9.19
C THR A 320 18.84 28.53 8.99
N ILE A 321 18.51 27.32 9.39
CA ILE A 321 17.16 26.73 9.32
C ILE A 321 16.61 26.65 10.74
N ARG A 322 15.40 27.18 10.95
CA ARG A 322 14.67 27.15 12.22
C ARG A 322 13.21 26.73 11.99
N LEU A 323 12.53 26.43 13.09
CA LEU A 323 11.10 26.16 13.12
C LEU A 323 10.32 27.27 12.41
N ASP A 324 9.58 26.86 11.38
CA ASP A 324 8.65 27.72 10.67
C ASP A 324 7.29 27.04 10.56
N THR A 325 6.41 27.33 11.52
CA THR A 325 5.05 26.77 11.59
C THR A 325 4.17 27.20 10.42
N SER A 326 4.53 28.26 9.71
CA SER A 326 3.79 28.76 8.56
C SER A 326 4.17 28.10 7.24
N SER A 327 5.27 27.33 7.21
CA SER A 327 5.77 26.68 6.00
C SER A 327 5.69 25.15 6.13
N PRO A 328 4.75 24.49 5.43
CA PRO A 328 4.66 23.04 5.43
C PRO A 328 5.96 22.40 4.94
N GLY A 329 6.43 21.36 5.64
CA GLY A 329 7.70 20.69 5.30
C GLY A 329 8.96 21.46 5.74
N SER A 330 8.82 22.43 6.64
CA SER A 330 9.95 23.01 7.37
C SER A 330 10.43 22.09 8.50
N LEU A 331 11.55 22.45 9.11
CA LEU A 331 11.98 21.92 10.39
C LEU A 331 10.85 22.15 11.41
N LEU A 332 10.48 21.12 12.15
CA LEU A 332 9.34 21.18 13.07
C LEU A 332 9.77 21.38 14.54
N TYR A 333 11.08 21.34 14.83
CA TYR A 333 11.64 21.58 16.16
C TYR A 333 13.07 22.11 16.08
N ASP A 334 13.45 23.03 16.97
CA ASP A 334 14.79 23.66 16.96
C ASP A 334 15.83 22.93 17.83
N ASP A 335 15.40 22.07 18.75
CA ASP A 335 16.30 21.23 19.55
C ASP A 335 16.56 19.90 18.84
N LEU A 336 17.76 19.79 18.30
CA LEU A 336 18.18 18.64 17.49
C LEU A 336 19.26 17.86 18.23
N LYS A 337 19.30 16.53 18.05
CA LYS A 337 20.30 15.69 18.71
C LYS A 337 21.09 14.79 17.76
N PRO A 338 20.58 13.67 17.23
CA PRO A 338 21.37 12.93 16.24
C PRO A 338 21.10 13.42 14.82
N LEU A 339 22.16 13.50 14.03
CA LEU A 339 22.11 13.53 12.58
C LEU A 339 22.67 12.21 12.05
N LEU A 340 22.02 11.59 11.07
CA LEU A 340 22.52 10.40 10.38
C LEU A 340 22.28 10.54 8.89
N ARG A 341 23.36 10.56 8.10
CA ARG A 341 23.27 10.41 6.65
C ARG A 341 23.21 8.93 6.30
N ASP A 342 22.13 8.49 5.67
CA ASP A 342 22.00 7.11 5.20
C ASP A 342 22.74 6.87 3.87
N ARG A 343 22.82 5.60 3.48
CA ARG A 343 23.46 5.18 2.22
C ARG A 343 22.79 5.71 0.95
N ALA A 344 21.51 6.03 1.00
CA ALA A 344 20.79 6.62 -0.12
C ALA A 344 21.00 8.14 -0.21
N GLY A 345 21.68 8.74 0.77
CA GLY A 345 21.99 10.16 0.83
C GLY A 345 20.91 10.99 1.53
N TRP A 346 19.94 10.37 2.19
CA TRP A 346 19.00 11.08 3.06
C TRP A 346 19.65 11.39 4.39
N LEU A 347 19.40 12.59 4.90
CA LEU A 347 19.81 12.99 6.23
C LEU A 347 18.63 12.84 7.18
N TRP A 348 18.78 11.97 8.16
CA TRP A 348 17.84 11.72 9.25
C TRP A 348 18.19 12.61 10.44
N ILE A 349 17.17 13.20 11.04
CA ILE A 349 17.28 14.24 12.06
C ILE A 349 16.39 13.84 13.23
N GLY A 350 17.02 13.49 14.36
CA GLY A 350 16.31 13.26 15.60
C GLY A 350 16.03 14.56 16.34
N THR A 351 14.79 14.72 16.79
CA THR A 351 14.33 15.91 17.51
C THR A 351 14.05 15.61 18.99
N TRP A 352 14.05 16.65 19.82
CA TRP A 352 13.60 16.56 21.21
C TRP A 352 12.10 16.85 21.35
N GLY A 353 11.25 15.94 20.87
CA GLY A 353 9.83 15.94 21.26
C GLY A 353 8.81 15.78 20.13
N ILE A 354 9.24 15.71 18.87
CA ILE A 354 8.33 15.45 17.73
C ILE A 354 8.77 14.23 16.92
N GLY A 355 9.66 13.40 17.47
CA GLY A 355 10.19 12.21 16.81
C GLY A 355 11.27 12.51 15.77
N LEU A 356 11.10 11.94 14.58
CA LEU A 356 12.14 11.82 13.57
C LEU A 356 11.74 12.56 12.28
N GLN A 357 12.62 13.41 11.77
CA GLN A 357 12.48 14.02 10.45
C GLN A 357 13.58 13.54 9.52
N ARG A 358 13.38 13.69 8.22
CA ARG A 358 14.43 13.45 7.22
C ARG A 358 14.39 14.46 6.09
N VAL A 359 15.50 14.58 5.37
CA VAL A 359 15.65 15.47 4.23
C VAL A 359 16.56 14.86 3.18
N ASN A 360 16.21 15.01 1.91
CA ASN A 360 17.05 14.56 0.80
C ASN A 360 18.11 15.64 0.50
N THR A 361 19.34 15.44 0.95
CA THR A 361 20.42 16.41 0.72
C THR A 361 21.06 16.23 -0.67
N GLN A 362 20.80 15.14 -1.39
CA GLN A 362 21.34 14.93 -2.74
C GLN A 362 20.51 15.61 -3.83
N ASN A 363 19.26 15.99 -3.53
CA ASN A 363 18.43 16.65 -4.51
C ASN A 363 18.89 18.10 -4.78
N MET A 364 19.54 18.26 -5.92
CA MET A 364 20.03 19.54 -6.45
C MET A 364 19.20 20.06 -7.63
N ALA A 365 18.37 19.19 -8.21
CA ALA A 365 17.62 19.48 -9.42
C ALA A 365 16.30 20.18 -9.13
N ILE A 366 15.60 19.76 -8.08
CA ILE A 366 14.25 20.24 -7.77
C ILE A 366 14.25 20.93 -6.42
N ARG A 367 13.76 22.17 -6.41
CA ARG A 367 13.61 23.01 -5.23
C ARG A 367 12.21 23.60 -5.22
N THR A 368 11.66 23.90 -4.04
CA THR A 368 10.36 24.56 -3.94
C THR A 368 10.50 25.86 -3.17
N LEU A 369 10.18 26.97 -3.82
CA LEU A 369 10.05 28.27 -3.17
C LEU A 369 8.66 28.36 -2.54
N LYS A 370 8.60 28.62 -1.23
CA LYS A 370 7.35 28.60 -0.45
C LYS A 370 7.05 29.94 0.22
N TYR A 371 5.78 30.05 0.62
CA TYR A 371 5.34 31.07 1.58
C TYR A 371 5.92 30.80 2.97
N SER A 372 6.23 31.88 3.67
CA SER A 372 6.60 31.89 5.08
C SER A 372 6.21 33.23 5.68
N ALA A 373 5.44 33.20 6.77
CA ALA A 373 5.12 34.37 7.56
C ALA A 373 6.35 34.93 8.31
N ASN A 374 7.31 34.05 8.63
CA ASN A 374 8.49 34.39 9.41
C ASN A 374 9.66 34.91 8.55
N ARG A 375 9.65 34.63 7.24
CA ARG A 375 10.74 34.99 6.32
C ARG A 375 10.30 36.03 5.31
N ARG A 376 10.95 37.19 5.35
CA ARG A 376 10.71 38.30 4.41
C ARG A 376 11.11 37.99 2.97
N ASN A 377 11.98 37.00 2.75
CA ASN A 377 12.53 36.68 1.43
C ASN A 377 11.70 35.62 0.68
N GLY A 378 10.73 34.96 1.34
CA GLY A 378 9.84 33.96 0.74
C GLY A 378 8.67 34.58 -0.03
N LEU A 379 7.77 33.73 -0.55
CA LEU A 379 6.55 34.21 -1.20
C LEU A 379 5.66 34.95 -0.20
N SER A 380 4.85 35.90 -0.68
CA SER A 380 3.87 36.60 0.16
C SER A 380 2.54 35.87 0.30
N HIS A 381 2.30 34.85 -0.52
CA HIS A 381 1.13 33.97 -0.48
C HIS A 381 1.51 32.56 -0.95
N PRO A 382 0.94 31.48 -0.37
CA PRO A 382 1.30 30.11 -0.77
C PRO A 382 0.77 29.73 -2.15
N ASP A 383 -0.37 30.30 -2.54
CA ASP A 383 -1.05 29.95 -3.78
C ASP A 383 -0.59 30.82 -4.96
N VAL A 384 0.12 30.21 -5.92
CA VAL A 384 0.78 30.87 -7.06
C VAL A 384 0.08 30.54 -8.38
N SER A 385 -0.67 31.51 -8.88
CA SER A 385 -1.52 31.38 -10.06
C SER A 385 -0.84 31.77 -11.38
N SER A 386 0.24 32.55 -11.35
CA SER A 386 1.06 32.81 -12.54
C SER A 386 2.52 33.13 -12.20
N VAL A 387 3.43 32.84 -13.13
CA VAL A 387 4.87 33.14 -12.98
C VAL A 387 5.47 33.52 -14.32
N ILE A 388 6.25 34.61 -14.36
CA ILE A 388 7.02 35.04 -15.54
C ILE A 388 8.40 35.58 -15.15
N GLU A 389 9.36 35.50 -16.06
CA GLU A 389 10.64 36.21 -15.97
C GLU A 389 10.59 37.52 -16.79
N LEU A 390 10.87 38.65 -16.14
CA LEU A 390 10.99 39.95 -16.80
C LEU A 390 12.28 40.07 -17.62
N GLN A 391 12.34 41.02 -18.54
CA GLN A 391 13.52 41.34 -19.35
C GLN A 391 14.79 41.65 -18.55
N ASP A 392 14.64 42.12 -17.31
CA ASP A 392 15.76 42.44 -16.41
C ASP A 392 16.18 41.26 -15.50
N GLY A 393 15.58 40.08 -15.67
CA GLY A 393 15.91 38.86 -14.93
C GLY A 393 15.15 38.69 -13.61
N ARG A 394 14.36 39.68 -13.17
CA ARG A 394 13.48 39.53 -12.00
C ARG A 394 12.29 38.64 -12.33
N LEU A 395 11.79 37.94 -11.32
CA LEU A 395 10.59 37.13 -11.42
C LEU A 395 9.38 37.93 -10.96
N LEU A 396 8.29 37.80 -11.72
CA LEU A 396 6.99 38.36 -11.38
C LEU A 396 6.02 37.21 -11.14
N ILE A 397 5.40 37.19 -9.96
CA ILE A 397 4.59 36.06 -9.49
C ILE A 397 3.20 36.57 -9.15
N GLY A 398 2.20 36.08 -9.87
CA GLY A 398 0.80 36.31 -9.55
C GLY A 398 0.33 35.33 -8.49
N THR A 399 -0.34 35.84 -7.47
CA THR A 399 -0.88 35.04 -6.38
C THR A 399 -2.41 34.97 -6.46
N SER A 400 -3.01 33.98 -5.80
CA SER A 400 -4.47 33.86 -5.70
C SER A 400 -5.08 34.64 -4.53
N GLY A 401 -4.32 35.52 -3.87
CA GLY A 401 -4.83 36.17 -2.66
C GLY A 401 -4.10 37.44 -2.20
N ASN A 402 -2.93 37.74 -2.75
CA ASN A 402 -2.12 38.88 -2.31
C ASN A 402 -1.58 39.74 -3.46
N GLY A 403 -2.13 39.63 -4.67
CA GLY A 403 -1.66 40.40 -5.83
C GLY A 403 -0.38 39.82 -6.44
N ILE A 404 0.61 40.68 -6.70
CA ILE A 404 1.81 40.35 -7.48
C ILE A 404 3.09 40.46 -6.64
N ASP A 405 3.90 39.42 -6.58
CA ASP A 405 5.24 39.43 -5.97
C ASP A 405 6.34 39.72 -6.99
N ILE A 406 7.33 40.52 -6.58
CA ILE A 406 8.56 40.77 -7.33
C ILE A 406 9.70 40.09 -6.60
N ILE A 407 10.29 39.09 -7.25
CA ILE A 407 11.36 38.28 -6.67
C ILE A 407 12.66 38.48 -7.43
N ASP A 408 13.70 38.82 -6.69
CA ASP A 408 15.08 38.70 -7.12
C ASP A 408 15.61 37.31 -6.73
N ARG A 409 16.32 36.65 -7.63
CA ARG A 409 16.76 35.26 -7.40
C ARG A 409 17.78 35.13 -6.26
N LYS A 410 18.50 36.20 -5.90
CA LYS A 410 19.50 36.21 -4.82
C LYS A 410 18.94 36.79 -3.53
N LEU A 411 18.14 37.84 -3.62
CA LEU A 411 17.60 38.55 -2.46
C LEU A 411 16.24 38.02 -1.98
N GLY A 412 15.49 37.32 -2.83
CA GLY A 412 14.14 36.87 -2.56
C GLY A 412 13.09 37.92 -2.88
N LEU A 413 12.01 37.96 -2.11
CA LEU A 413 10.96 38.97 -2.25
C LEU A 413 11.50 40.37 -1.95
N ILE A 414 11.61 41.19 -3.00
CA ILE A 414 12.10 42.58 -2.92
C ILE A 414 10.97 43.62 -2.94
N GLY A 415 9.74 43.19 -3.25
CA GLY A 415 8.58 44.05 -3.31
C GLY A 415 7.37 43.36 -3.95
N GLY A 416 6.29 44.11 -4.14
CA GLY A 416 5.10 43.59 -4.79
C GLY A 416 4.01 44.63 -4.91
N TYR A 417 2.99 44.31 -5.72
CA TYR A 417 1.79 45.12 -5.90
C TYR A 417 0.64 44.46 -5.12
N ARG A 418 -0.11 45.26 -4.35
CA ARG A 418 -1.13 44.79 -3.40
C ARG A 418 -2.45 45.56 -3.57
N THR A 419 -3.55 44.95 -3.14
CA THR A 419 -4.85 45.63 -3.02
C THR A 419 -4.91 46.43 -1.73
N HIS A 420 -5.29 47.71 -1.80
CA HIS A 420 -5.45 48.55 -0.61
C HIS A 420 -6.81 48.30 0.04
N SER A 421 -6.86 48.21 1.38
CA SER A 421 -8.13 48.32 2.12
C SER A 421 -8.38 49.79 2.44
N SER A 422 -9.63 50.25 2.34
CA SER A 422 -10.00 51.69 2.40
C SER A 422 -9.76 52.41 3.75
N ARG A 423 -8.96 51.86 4.67
CA ARG A 423 -8.77 52.40 6.03
C ARG A 423 -7.46 53.18 6.27
N ASP A 424 -6.45 53.09 5.39
CA ASP A 424 -5.19 53.84 5.54
C ASP A 424 -5.04 54.90 4.44
N THR A 425 -5.48 56.13 4.75
CA THR A 425 -5.49 57.28 3.83
C THR A 425 -4.17 58.05 3.74
N ASN A 426 -3.13 57.64 4.47
CA ASN A 426 -1.85 58.36 4.57
C ASN A 426 -0.66 57.68 3.85
N ASP A 427 -0.89 56.63 3.06
CA ASP A 427 0.20 55.91 2.39
C ASP A 427 0.49 56.44 0.97
N LYS A 428 1.76 56.80 0.72
CA LYS A 428 2.25 57.35 -0.57
C LYS A 428 2.17 56.34 -1.72
N ASN A 429 1.86 55.07 -1.45
CA ASN A 429 1.79 53.97 -2.42
C ASN A 429 0.39 53.64 -2.93
N ALA A 430 -0.67 54.38 -2.55
CA ALA A 430 -2.04 54.12 -3.00
C ALA A 430 -2.18 54.11 -4.55
N ALA A 431 -1.34 54.84 -5.27
CA ALA A 431 -1.31 54.89 -6.73
C ALA A 431 -0.86 53.58 -7.41
N LEU A 432 -0.13 52.70 -6.70
CA LEU A 432 0.39 51.42 -7.19
C LEU A 432 -0.50 50.23 -6.78
N SER A 433 -1.68 50.51 -6.21
CA SER A 433 -2.58 49.47 -5.73
C SER A 433 -3.22 48.71 -6.90
N LEU A 434 -3.33 47.39 -6.74
CA LEU A 434 -4.11 46.55 -7.62
C LEU A 434 -5.59 46.60 -7.21
N PRO A 435 -6.53 46.55 -8.17
CA PRO A 435 -7.95 46.43 -7.87
C PRO A 435 -8.32 45.02 -7.39
N ASP A 436 -7.63 43.99 -7.87
CA ASP A 436 -7.89 42.58 -7.55
C ASP A 436 -6.70 41.91 -6.83
N LYS A 437 -7.03 40.93 -5.99
CA LYS A 437 -6.04 40.10 -5.26
C LYS A 437 -5.56 38.89 -6.05
N VAL A 438 -6.36 38.42 -7.02
CA VAL A 438 -6.14 37.18 -7.77
C VAL A 438 -5.58 37.53 -9.15
N ILE A 439 -4.36 37.05 -9.44
CA ILE A 439 -3.63 37.39 -10.66
C ILE A 439 -3.34 36.12 -11.48
N PRO A 440 -4.33 35.59 -12.21
CA PRO A 440 -4.22 34.34 -12.97
C PRO A 440 -3.28 34.40 -14.18
N ALA A 441 -2.99 35.60 -14.70
CA ALA A 441 -2.14 35.74 -15.88
C ALA A 441 -1.23 36.96 -15.80
N LEU A 442 0.03 36.78 -16.20
CA LEU A 442 1.01 37.84 -16.32
C LEU A 442 1.69 37.75 -17.68
N ALA A 443 2.05 38.90 -18.25
CA ALA A 443 2.89 38.97 -19.44
C ALA A 443 3.73 40.26 -19.44
N GLN A 444 4.84 40.24 -20.17
CA GLN A 444 5.59 41.46 -20.49
C GLN A 444 5.70 41.60 -22.00
N THR A 445 5.31 42.75 -22.53
CA THR A 445 5.46 43.07 -23.96
C THR A 445 6.86 43.61 -24.27
N LYS A 446 7.25 43.60 -25.54
CA LYS A 446 8.60 44.02 -25.99
C LYS A 446 8.96 45.47 -25.62
N ASP A 447 7.96 46.34 -25.48
CA ASP A 447 8.12 47.72 -25.02
C ASP A 447 8.44 47.84 -23.51
N GLY A 448 8.45 46.71 -22.79
CA GLY A 448 8.70 46.63 -21.35
C GLY A 448 7.45 46.79 -20.49
N SER A 449 6.27 47.02 -21.08
CA SER A 449 5.01 47.12 -20.32
C SER A 449 4.68 45.78 -19.67
N ILE A 450 4.27 45.83 -18.40
CA ILE A 450 3.79 44.67 -17.65
C ILE A 450 2.27 44.62 -17.77
N TRP A 451 1.74 43.42 -18.00
CA TRP A 451 0.32 43.17 -18.14
C TRP A 451 -0.12 42.15 -17.10
N ALA A 452 -1.24 42.44 -16.44
CA ALA A 452 -1.84 41.56 -15.46
C ALA A 452 -3.30 41.31 -15.84
N GLY A 453 -3.62 40.04 -16.09
CA GLY A 453 -5.00 39.58 -16.16
C GLY A 453 -5.51 39.36 -14.74
N THR A 454 -6.74 39.80 -14.47
CA THR A 454 -7.36 39.67 -13.16
C THR A 454 -8.67 38.89 -13.27
N GLN A 455 -9.22 38.50 -12.10
CA GLN A 455 -10.42 37.70 -12.04
C GLN A 455 -11.71 38.54 -12.17
N GLU A 456 -11.73 39.79 -11.71
CA GLU A 456 -12.95 40.62 -11.69
C GLU A 456 -12.77 41.92 -12.49
N SER A 457 -11.58 42.51 -12.44
CA SER A 457 -11.24 43.82 -13.01
C SER A 457 -10.72 43.79 -14.45
N GLY A 458 -10.65 42.64 -15.12
CA GLY A 458 -10.24 42.53 -16.52
C GLY A 458 -8.74 42.54 -16.72
N LEU A 459 -8.27 43.37 -17.66
CA LEU A 459 -6.87 43.48 -18.05
C LEU A 459 -6.27 44.79 -17.56
N LEU A 460 -5.14 44.70 -16.88
CA LEU A 460 -4.37 45.85 -16.39
C LEU A 460 -3.04 45.95 -17.13
N ARG A 461 -2.60 47.19 -17.37
CA ARG A 461 -1.30 47.51 -17.96
C ARG A 461 -0.51 48.46 -17.06
N LEU A 462 0.75 48.15 -16.83
CA LEU A 462 1.72 49.05 -16.20
C LEU A 462 2.82 49.38 -17.21
N GLN A 463 2.83 50.63 -17.68
CA GLN A 463 3.84 51.09 -18.63
C GLN A 463 5.20 51.30 -17.94
N PRO A 464 6.33 51.16 -18.66
CA PRO A 464 7.64 51.46 -18.12
C PRO A 464 7.69 52.90 -17.61
N LYS A 465 8.16 53.10 -16.36
CA LYS A 465 8.22 54.40 -15.65
C LYS A 465 6.87 54.95 -15.17
N SER A 466 5.74 54.35 -15.53
CA SER A 466 4.46 54.68 -14.91
C SER A 466 4.45 54.19 -13.46
N GLN A 467 3.79 54.94 -12.58
CA GLN A 467 3.51 54.51 -11.21
C GLN A 467 2.03 54.17 -10.99
N GLN A 468 1.28 53.92 -12.07
CA GLN A 468 -0.14 53.59 -12.01
C GLN A 468 -0.51 52.49 -13.01
N TRP A 469 -1.39 51.60 -12.58
CA TRP A 469 -2.03 50.60 -13.42
C TRP A 469 -3.16 51.23 -14.24
N GLU A 470 -3.15 50.98 -15.54
CA GLU A 470 -4.19 51.38 -16.50
C GLU A 470 -5.13 50.19 -16.75
N THR A 471 -6.43 50.37 -16.52
CA THR A 471 -7.44 49.35 -16.86
C THR A 471 -7.78 49.43 -18.35
N ILE A 472 -7.72 48.29 -19.02
CA ILE A 472 -7.98 48.16 -20.44
C ILE A 472 -9.40 47.65 -20.64
N THR A 473 -10.18 48.39 -21.43
CA THR A 473 -11.59 48.09 -21.69
C THR A 473 -11.78 47.45 -23.07
N GLY A 474 -12.96 46.87 -23.32
CA GLY A 474 -13.29 46.25 -24.62
C GLY A 474 -12.98 44.75 -24.73
N LEU A 475 -12.69 44.09 -23.62
CA LEU A 475 -12.55 42.63 -23.56
C LEU A 475 -13.91 41.92 -23.75
N PRO A 476 -13.92 40.69 -24.29
CA PRO A 476 -15.14 39.89 -24.42
C PRO A 476 -15.67 39.40 -23.05
N ASP A 477 -14.78 39.27 -22.07
CA ASP A 477 -15.05 38.84 -20.71
C ASP A 477 -13.98 39.45 -19.78
N GLN A 478 -14.34 39.72 -18.53
CA GLN A 478 -13.43 40.29 -17.51
C GLN A 478 -12.55 39.22 -16.85
N GLN A 479 -12.92 37.94 -16.93
CA GLN A 479 -12.12 36.86 -16.38
C GLN A 479 -10.97 36.51 -17.33
N VAL A 480 -9.82 37.15 -17.15
CA VAL A 480 -8.64 36.91 -18.00
C VAL A 480 -7.88 35.70 -17.47
N ARG A 481 -7.73 34.66 -18.29
CA ARG A 481 -7.02 33.41 -17.92
C ARG A 481 -5.61 33.31 -18.47
N ARG A 482 -5.38 33.85 -19.67
CA ARG A 482 -4.12 33.67 -20.39
C ARG A 482 -3.71 34.95 -21.09
N LEU A 483 -2.43 35.28 -20.97
CA LEU A 483 -1.80 36.37 -21.69
C LEU A 483 -0.61 35.82 -22.47
N PHE A 484 -0.48 36.23 -23.73
CA PHE A 484 0.64 35.84 -24.58
C PHE A 484 1.10 37.02 -25.41
N SER A 485 2.37 37.39 -25.30
CA SER A 485 2.98 38.46 -26.11
C SER A 485 3.49 37.87 -27.43
N ALA A 486 2.87 38.25 -28.55
CA ALA A 486 3.26 37.80 -29.87
C ALA A 486 4.49 38.55 -30.42
N HIS A 487 5.11 38.00 -31.46
CA HIS A 487 6.30 38.56 -32.09
C HIS A 487 6.06 39.93 -32.75
N ASP A 488 4.84 40.19 -33.22
CA ASP A 488 4.41 41.47 -33.81
C ASP A 488 4.21 42.59 -32.77
N GLY A 489 4.39 42.29 -31.48
CA GLY A 489 4.19 43.23 -30.37
C GLY A 489 2.74 43.33 -29.90
N SER A 490 1.83 42.56 -30.48
CA SER A 490 0.45 42.45 -29.99
C SER A 490 0.37 41.54 -28.76
N LEU A 491 -0.63 41.79 -27.91
CA LEU A 491 -0.93 40.97 -26.75
C LEU A 491 -2.20 40.17 -27.02
N TRP A 492 -2.09 38.86 -26.94
CA TRP A 492 -3.21 37.94 -27.03
C TRP A 492 -3.77 37.67 -25.65
N ILE A 493 -5.09 37.74 -25.54
CA ILE A 493 -5.83 37.74 -24.28
C ILE A 493 -6.88 36.65 -24.36
N GLY A 494 -6.67 35.56 -23.64
CA GLY A 494 -7.64 34.48 -23.47
C GLY A 494 -8.47 34.68 -22.21
N THR A 495 -9.79 34.51 -22.32
CA THR A 495 -10.74 34.68 -21.22
C THR A 495 -11.57 33.41 -20.99
N ASP A 496 -12.44 33.41 -19.98
CA ASP A 496 -13.41 32.32 -19.75
C ASP A 496 -14.41 32.20 -20.90
N HIS A 497 -14.78 33.34 -21.50
CA HIS A 497 -15.74 33.42 -22.62
C HIS A 497 -15.19 34.21 -23.81
N GLY A 498 -14.10 33.73 -24.40
CA GLY A 498 -13.60 34.20 -25.69
C GLY A 498 -12.14 34.62 -25.71
N ILE A 499 -11.78 35.31 -26.78
CA ILE A 499 -10.40 35.69 -27.05
C ILE A 499 -10.33 37.06 -27.73
N ALA A 500 -9.35 37.85 -27.31
CA ALA A 500 -9.10 39.17 -27.85
C ALA A 500 -7.62 39.38 -28.16
N ARG A 501 -7.36 40.37 -29.02
CA ARG A 501 -6.01 40.83 -29.32
C ARG A 501 -5.91 42.32 -29.06
N TRP A 502 -4.97 42.74 -28.23
CA TRP A 502 -4.61 44.14 -28.06
C TRP A 502 -3.49 44.52 -29.05
N ARG A 503 -3.61 45.71 -29.64
CA ARG A 503 -2.60 46.28 -30.56
C ARG A 503 -2.22 47.70 -30.15
N ALA A 504 -1.09 48.17 -30.66
CA ALA A 504 -0.60 49.53 -30.46
C ALA A 504 -1.70 50.57 -30.79
N GLY A 505 -1.95 51.50 -29.86
CA GLY A 505 -3.05 52.48 -29.93
C GLY A 505 -4.22 52.21 -28.97
N ASN A 506 -4.08 51.29 -28.01
CA ASN A 506 -5.12 50.91 -27.04
C ASN A 506 -6.40 50.30 -27.67
N THR A 507 -6.26 49.67 -28.84
CA THR A 507 -7.37 48.97 -29.49
C THR A 507 -7.40 47.50 -29.10
N VAL A 508 -8.53 47.05 -28.55
CA VAL A 508 -8.82 45.64 -28.26
C VAL A 508 -9.75 45.08 -29.33
N ASP A 509 -9.29 44.06 -30.05
CA ASP A 509 -10.06 43.38 -31.08
C ASP A 509 -10.53 42.01 -30.58
N VAL A 510 -11.85 41.86 -30.36
CA VAL A 510 -12.46 40.56 -30.07
C VAL A 510 -12.43 39.70 -31.33
N LEU A 511 -11.81 38.53 -31.25
CA LEU A 511 -11.66 37.65 -32.41
C LEU A 511 -12.94 36.87 -32.68
N LYS A 512 -13.15 36.60 -33.96
CA LYS A 512 -14.33 35.97 -34.52
C LYS A 512 -13.92 34.75 -35.33
N ASP A 513 -14.85 33.84 -35.54
CA ASP A 513 -14.66 32.71 -36.44
C ASP A 513 -14.67 33.14 -37.92
N GLU A 514 -14.45 32.20 -38.84
CA GLU A 514 -14.49 32.44 -40.29
C GLU A 514 -15.87 32.95 -40.78
N GLN A 515 -16.94 32.76 -40.00
CA GLN A 515 -18.30 33.20 -40.30
C GLN A 515 -18.61 34.59 -39.70
N GLY A 516 -17.65 35.19 -38.99
CA GLY A 516 -17.80 36.48 -38.33
C GLY A 516 -18.57 36.41 -37.00
N LYS A 517 -18.80 35.21 -36.44
CA LYS A 517 -19.45 35.01 -35.15
C LYS A 517 -18.43 35.14 -34.00
N PRO A 518 -18.81 35.72 -32.85
CA PRO A 518 -17.96 35.72 -31.65
C PRO A 518 -17.63 34.30 -31.21
N ILE A 519 -16.37 34.06 -30.84
CA ILE A 519 -15.91 32.78 -30.33
C ILE A 519 -16.17 32.77 -28.81
N LEU A 520 -17.11 31.93 -28.37
CA LEU A 520 -17.52 31.78 -26.97
C LEU A 520 -16.95 30.47 -26.42
N VAL A 521 -15.65 30.47 -26.15
CA VAL A 521 -14.90 29.32 -25.65
C VAL A 521 -14.02 29.75 -24.49
N THR A 522 -13.69 28.83 -23.61
CA THR A 522 -12.69 29.06 -22.57
C THR A 522 -11.30 28.82 -23.14
N VAL A 523 -10.42 29.82 -23.00
CA VAL A 523 -9.05 29.73 -23.53
C VAL A 523 -8.08 29.30 -22.42
N PHE A 524 -7.38 28.19 -22.65
CA PHE A 524 -6.39 27.65 -21.69
C PHE A 524 -4.94 27.93 -22.11
N ALA A 525 -4.65 27.83 -23.41
CA ALA A 525 -3.29 27.96 -23.93
C ALA A 525 -3.27 28.76 -25.22
N ILE A 526 -2.21 29.56 -25.40
CA ILE A 526 -1.94 30.36 -26.60
C ILE A 526 -0.45 30.25 -26.88
N ILE A 527 -0.07 29.96 -28.12
CA ILE A 527 1.33 29.91 -28.57
C ILE A 527 1.44 30.35 -30.03
N GLU A 528 2.60 30.88 -30.41
CA GLU A 528 2.90 31.31 -31.78
C GLU A 528 4.05 30.47 -32.34
N ASP A 529 3.86 29.92 -33.55
CA ASP A 529 4.90 29.14 -34.25
C ASP A 529 5.85 30.03 -35.06
N GLN A 530 6.87 29.41 -35.67
CA GLN A 530 7.88 30.12 -36.47
C GLN A 530 7.30 30.75 -37.75
N GLU A 531 6.15 30.27 -38.24
CA GLU A 531 5.45 30.79 -39.40
C GLU A 531 4.49 31.95 -39.04
N GLN A 532 4.47 32.35 -37.77
CA GLN A 532 3.55 33.35 -37.19
C GLN A 532 2.08 32.90 -37.22
N HIS A 533 1.83 31.59 -37.14
CA HIS A 533 0.51 31.10 -36.80
C HIS A 533 0.33 31.11 -35.29
N VAL A 534 -0.84 31.59 -34.85
CA VAL A 534 -1.20 31.58 -33.43
C VAL A 534 -2.16 30.43 -33.19
N TRP A 535 -1.70 29.47 -32.39
CA TRP A 535 -2.46 28.30 -31.97
C TRP A 535 -3.10 28.57 -30.61
N VAL A 536 -4.37 28.19 -30.46
CA VAL A 536 -5.19 28.48 -29.28
C VAL A 536 -5.88 27.19 -28.84
N GLY A 537 -5.55 26.73 -27.63
CA GLY A 537 -6.16 25.56 -27.00
C GLY A 537 -7.35 25.98 -26.14
N THR A 538 -8.49 25.32 -26.34
CA THR A 538 -9.76 25.67 -25.68
C THR A 538 -10.48 24.43 -25.16
N ASP A 539 -11.57 24.65 -24.43
CA ASP A 539 -12.51 23.59 -24.04
C ASP A 539 -13.29 22.98 -25.22
N GLN A 540 -13.22 23.63 -26.39
CA GLN A 540 -13.93 23.26 -27.62
C GLN A 540 -12.96 23.02 -28.79
N GLY A 541 -11.78 22.46 -28.52
CA GLY A 541 -10.80 22.00 -29.50
C GLY A 541 -9.62 22.95 -29.70
N LEU A 542 -8.83 22.66 -30.73
CA LEU A 542 -7.71 23.49 -31.14
C LEU A 542 -8.15 24.49 -32.21
N TRP A 543 -7.75 25.75 -32.04
CA TRP A 543 -8.01 26.84 -32.98
C TRP A 543 -6.69 27.41 -33.48
N ILE A 544 -6.69 27.99 -34.69
CA ILE A 544 -5.51 28.58 -35.32
C ILE A 544 -5.88 29.88 -36.03
N GLN A 545 -5.03 30.90 -35.88
CA GLN A 545 -5.02 32.07 -36.76
C GLN A 545 -3.79 31.98 -37.65
N THR A 546 -4.01 31.82 -38.96
CA THR A 546 -2.92 31.83 -39.94
C THR A 546 -2.46 33.26 -40.21
N ARG A 547 -1.22 33.40 -40.68
CA ARG A 547 -0.58 34.70 -40.90
C ARG A 547 -1.40 35.54 -41.88
N GLY A 548 -1.73 36.77 -41.47
CA GLY A 548 -2.49 37.72 -42.29
C GLY A 548 -4.01 37.55 -42.26
N GLN A 549 -4.54 36.46 -41.68
CA GLN A 549 -5.98 36.34 -41.45
C GLN A 549 -6.41 37.09 -40.18
N ARG A 550 -7.67 37.54 -40.14
CA ARG A 550 -8.28 38.22 -38.97
C ARG A 550 -9.16 37.29 -38.13
N SER A 551 -9.71 36.24 -38.72
CA SER A 551 -10.52 35.23 -38.04
C SER A 551 -9.67 34.10 -37.48
N LEU A 552 -10.17 33.45 -36.44
CA LEU A 552 -9.67 32.17 -35.94
C LEU A 552 -10.45 31.05 -36.61
N LYS A 553 -9.75 29.95 -36.91
CA LYS A 553 -10.33 28.76 -37.52
C LYS A 553 -10.18 27.58 -36.57
N ARG A 554 -11.25 26.81 -36.39
CA ARG A 554 -11.18 25.54 -35.66
C ARG A 554 -10.44 24.51 -36.50
N VAL A 555 -9.46 23.85 -35.91
CA VAL A 555 -8.71 22.75 -36.52
C VAL A 555 -9.63 21.55 -36.61
N ALA A 556 -9.82 20.99 -37.81
CA ALA A 556 -10.70 19.84 -37.98
C ALA A 556 -10.06 18.59 -37.34
N ASN A 557 -10.80 17.98 -36.42
CA ASN A 557 -10.41 16.78 -35.71
C ASN A 557 -11.02 15.54 -36.40
N ASN A 558 -10.20 14.65 -36.98
CA ASN A 558 -10.67 13.39 -37.57
C ASN A 558 -10.57 12.27 -36.53
N SER A 559 -11.62 11.45 -36.35
CA SER A 559 -11.69 10.44 -35.29
C SER A 559 -10.59 9.37 -35.35
N ALA A 560 -9.96 9.14 -36.52
CA ALA A 560 -8.90 8.13 -36.67
C ALA A 560 -7.47 8.66 -36.49
N THR A 561 -7.22 9.96 -36.70
CA THR A 561 -5.86 10.53 -36.75
C THR A 561 -5.75 11.89 -36.06
N GLY A 562 -6.78 12.29 -35.34
CA GLY A 562 -6.88 13.60 -34.70
C GLY A 562 -6.66 13.54 -33.19
N LEU A 563 -7.06 14.59 -32.47
CA LEU A 563 -6.99 14.64 -31.02
C LEU A 563 -8.02 13.68 -30.41
N VAL A 564 -7.60 12.90 -29.41
CA VAL A 564 -8.48 11.97 -28.68
C VAL A 564 -9.59 12.71 -27.90
N SER A 565 -9.36 13.99 -27.56
CA SER A 565 -10.34 14.84 -26.90
C SER A 565 -10.24 16.27 -27.43
N ASP A 566 -11.39 16.95 -27.48
CA ASP A 566 -11.49 18.36 -27.83
C ASP A 566 -11.14 19.29 -26.64
N TYR A 567 -10.92 18.77 -25.44
CA TYR A 567 -10.56 19.60 -24.29
C TYR A 567 -9.03 19.82 -24.25
N VAL A 568 -8.56 20.89 -24.91
CA VAL A 568 -7.13 21.21 -25.07
C VAL A 568 -6.65 22.10 -23.94
N GLN A 569 -5.82 21.56 -23.06
CA GLN A 569 -5.39 22.24 -21.84
C GLN A 569 -4.02 22.91 -21.98
N GLY A 570 -3.10 22.32 -22.74
CA GLY A 570 -1.71 22.77 -22.84
C GLY A 570 -1.17 22.71 -24.25
N LEU A 571 -0.31 23.67 -24.60
CA LEU A 571 0.40 23.75 -25.88
C LEU A 571 1.88 24.01 -25.65
N LEU A 572 2.73 23.35 -26.42
CA LEU A 572 4.18 23.56 -26.44
C LEU A 572 4.69 23.51 -27.88
N LEU A 573 5.56 24.44 -28.23
CA LEU A 573 6.41 24.33 -29.41
C LEU A 573 7.80 23.96 -28.92
N ASP A 574 8.29 22.82 -29.40
CA ASP A 574 9.64 22.37 -29.08
C ASP A 574 10.71 23.11 -29.91
N HIS A 575 11.98 22.88 -29.59
CA HIS A 575 13.11 23.49 -30.28
C HIS A 575 13.22 23.11 -31.77
N LEU A 576 12.54 22.05 -32.20
CA LEU A 576 12.45 21.62 -33.61
C LEU A 576 11.28 22.30 -34.35
N GLY A 577 10.47 23.09 -33.66
CA GLY A 577 9.29 23.75 -34.21
C GLY A 577 8.05 22.84 -34.29
N GLN A 578 8.07 21.69 -33.62
CA GLN A 578 6.95 20.76 -33.60
C GLN A 578 5.96 21.13 -32.50
N LEU A 579 4.66 21.11 -32.85
CA LEU A 579 3.58 21.44 -31.94
C LEU A 579 3.17 20.21 -31.12
N TRP A 580 3.22 20.35 -29.82
CA TRP A 580 2.74 19.41 -28.82
C TRP A 580 1.46 19.93 -28.20
N VAL A 581 0.46 19.04 -28.08
CA VAL A 581 -0.89 19.37 -27.63
C VAL A 581 -1.27 18.40 -26.51
N ASN A 582 -1.44 18.93 -25.29
CA ASN A 582 -1.98 18.13 -24.19
C ASN A 582 -3.48 18.36 -24.04
N THR A 583 -4.22 17.25 -23.97
CA THR A 583 -5.65 17.22 -23.68
C THR A 583 -5.90 16.58 -22.31
N ASP A 584 -7.14 16.61 -21.83
CA ASP A 584 -7.53 15.85 -20.63
C ASP A 584 -7.33 14.32 -20.78
N LYS A 585 -7.10 13.84 -22.01
CA LYS A 585 -6.82 12.44 -22.34
C LYS A 585 -5.34 12.16 -22.66
N GLY A 586 -4.48 13.17 -22.55
CA GLY A 586 -3.03 13.03 -22.67
C GLY A 586 -2.41 13.77 -23.85
N LEU A 587 -1.14 13.46 -24.10
CA LEU A 587 -0.25 14.21 -24.97
C LEU A 587 -0.28 13.72 -26.42
N HIS A 588 -0.32 14.70 -27.32
CA HIS A 588 -0.34 14.52 -28.75
C HIS A 588 0.80 15.32 -29.39
N ARG A 589 1.33 14.81 -30.51
CA ARG A 589 2.34 15.50 -31.31
C ARG A 589 1.81 15.74 -32.71
N LEU A 590 1.85 16.98 -33.19
CA LEU A 590 1.40 17.33 -34.53
C LEU A 590 2.34 16.70 -35.57
N LYS A 591 1.80 15.79 -36.38
CA LYS A 591 2.53 15.10 -37.44
C LYS A 591 2.51 15.86 -38.76
N SER A 592 1.34 16.39 -39.13
CA SER A 592 1.16 17.17 -40.34
C SER A 592 -0.09 18.05 -40.28
N TRP A 593 -0.06 19.17 -40.99
CA TRP A 593 -1.17 20.10 -41.14
C TRP A 593 -1.25 20.55 -42.61
N ASP A 594 -2.42 20.39 -43.25
CA ASP A 594 -2.64 20.74 -44.66
C ASP A 594 -3.39 22.09 -44.85
N GLY A 595 -3.60 22.85 -43.77
CA GLY A 595 -4.40 24.08 -43.75
C GLY A 595 -5.89 23.85 -43.42
N LYS A 596 -6.35 22.61 -43.32
CA LYS A 596 -7.72 22.24 -42.92
C LYS A 596 -7.79 21.12 -41.88
N VAL A 597 -7.01 20.05 -42.04
CA VAL A 597 -7.01 18.85 -41.19
C VAL A 597 -5.63 18.64 -40.58
N ALA A 598 -5.60 18.47 -39.26
CA ALA A 598 -4.38 18.17 -38.52
C ALA A 598 -4.33 16.67 -38.22
N GLN A 599 -3.15 16.09 -38.38
CA GLN A 599 -2.87 14.72 -37.96
C GLN A 599 -1.95 14.73 -36.75
N PHE A 600 -2.31 13.95 -35.74
CA PHE A 600 -1.58 13.85 -34.48
C PHE A 600 -1.13 12.41 -34.20
N ASP A 601 0.08 12.26 -33.68
CA ASP A 601 0.50 11.04 -33.01
C ASP A 601 0.03 11.10 -31.55
N TYR A 602 -0.73 10.08 -31.09
CA TYR A 602 -1.16 9.99 -29.69
C TYR A 602 -0.02 9.43 -28.82
N VAL A 603 0.88 10.32 -28.39
CA VAL A 603 2.11 9.96 -27.67
C VAL A 603 1.81 9.31 -26.33
N SER A 604 0.81 9.78 -25.57
CA SER A 604 0.40 9.12 -24.33
C SER A 604 -0.04 7.66 -24.54
N GLY A 605 -0.71 7.35 -25.64
CA GLY A 605 -1.05 5.98 -26.00
C GLY A 605 0.19 5.13 -26.31
N LEU A 606 1.15 5.67 -27.05
CA LEU A 606 2.42 5.01 -27.34
C LEU A 606 3.27 4.74 -26.09
N LEU A 607 3.13 5.58 -25.06
CA LEU A 607 3.81 5.44 -23.77
C LEU A 607 3.05 4.54 -22.77
N ASN A 608 1.99 3.86 -23.19
CA ASN A 608 1.09 3.08 -22.31
C ASN A 608 0.51 3.90 -21.15
N GLN A 609 0.25 5.19 -21.36
CA GLN A 609 -0.40 6.11 -20.41
C GLN A 609 -1.68 6.70 -21.03
N ALA A 610 -2.47 5.86 -21.69
CA ALA A 610 -3.74 6.28 -22.28
C ALA A 610 -4.68 6.86 -21.21
N ASP A 611 -5.47 7.87 -21.59
CA ASP A 611 -6.42 8.59 -20.73
C ASP A 611 -5.83 9.32 -19.51
N LYS A 612 -4.50 9.36 -19.36
CA LYS A 612 -3.86 10.06 -18.24
C LYS A 612 -3.68 11.54 -18.57
N ASN A 613 -4.25 12.40 -17.74
CA ASN A 613 -4.03 13.84 -17.83
C ASN A 613 -2.63 14.19 -17.29
N LEU A 614 -1.81 14.84 -18.12
CA LEU A 614 -0.45 15.28 -17.78
C LEU A 614 -0.37 16.77 -17.41
N GLY A 615 -1.50 17.43 -17.20
CA GLY A 615 -1.55 18.85 -16.83
C GLY A 615 -1.45 19.80 -18.03
N SER A 616 -1.68 21.08 -17.79
CA SER A 616 -1.69 22.11 -18.85
C SER A 616 -0.31 22.74 -19.09
N ASN A 617 0.63 22.53 -18.16
CA ASN A 617 1.92 23.21 -18.17
C ASN A 617 2.96 22.31 -18.83
N LEU A 618 3.37 22.69 -20.04
CA LEU A 618 4.37 21.96 -20.81
C LEU A 618 5.59 22.87 -21.02
N LEU A 619 6.76 22.44 -20.56
CA LEU A 619 8.02 23.13 -20.80
C LEU A 619 9.07 22.16 -21.32
N GLU A 620 9.84 22.56 -22.33
CA GLU A 620 10.96 21.77 -22.82
C GLU A 620 12.27 22.18 -22.14
N ASP A 621 13.13 21.24 -21.78
CA ASP A 621 14.49 21.54 -21.30
C ASP A 621 15.50 21.76 -22.45
N GLN A 622 16.80 21.68 -22.16
CA GLN A 622 17.86 21.82 -23.18
C GLN A 622 18.22 20.48 -23.85
N GLN A 623 17.82 19.35 -23.27
CA GLN A 623 18.01 18.01 -23.84
C GLN A 623 16.87 17.58 -24.77
N GLY A 624 15.79 18.37 -24.85
CA GLY A 624 14.59 18.03 -25.62
C GLY A 624 13.59 17.17 -24.85
N ARG A 625 13.73 17.07 -23.52
CA ARG A 625 12.73 16.41 -22.68
C ARG A 625 11.61 17.40 -22.35
N ILE A 626 10.38 16.89 -22.34
CA ILE A 626 9.18 17.67 -22.03
C ILE A 626 8.84 17.45 -20.56
N TRP A 627 8.77 18.54 -19.82
CA TRP A 627 8.45 18.58 -18.41
C TRP A 627 7.04 19.11 -18.19
N THR A 628 6.34 18.45 -17.29
CA THR A 628 5.10 18.90 -16.66
C THR A 628 5.35 19.16 -15.18
N GLU A 629 4.34 19.61 -14.45
CA GLU A 629 4.43 19.77 -12.99
C GLU A 629 4.73 18.45 -12.24
N ASP A 630 4.41 17.30 -12.85
CA ASP A 630 4.41 15.98 -12.21
C ASP A 630 5.09 14.88 -13.04
N ALA A 631 5.63 15.19 -14.21
CA ALA A 631 6.28 14.21 -15.06
C ALA A 631 7.39 14.82 -15.93
N VAL A 632 8.35 13.96 -16.31
CA VAL A 632 9.31 14.22 -17.39
C VAL A 632 9.14 13.16 -18.46
N ILE A 633 9.04 13.61 -19.71
CA ILE A 633 8.83 12.80 -20.89
C ILE A 633 10.09 12.96 -21.74
N ASP A 634 10.68 11.83 -22.12
CA ASP A 634 11.78 11.78 -23.09
C ASP A 634 11.23 11.28 -24.43
N PRO A 635 10.97 12.18 -25.40
CA PRO A 635 10.44 11.80 -26.70
C PRO A 635 11.42 10.96 -27.53
N ALA A 636 12.73 11.08 -27.29
CA ALA A 636 13.74 10.34 -28.03
C ALA A 636 13.83 8.89 -27.56
N GLN A 637 13.70 8.65 -26.25
CA GLN A 637 13.70 7.32 -25.65
C GLN A 637 12.31 6.67 -25.60
N MET A 638 11.25 7.44 -25.88
CA MET A 638 9.85 7.03 -25.69
C MET A 638 9.61 6.54 -24.26
N GLN A 639 10.02 7.36 -23.28
CA GLN A 639 9.85 7.09 -21.86
C GLN A 639 9.17 8.25 -21.14
N ILE A 640 8.42 7.93 -20.09
CA ILE A 640 7.83 8.90 -19.18
C ILE A 640 8.13 8.49 -17.75
N ARG A 641 8.58 9.45 -16.94
CA ARG A 641 8.79 9.30 -15.50
C ARG A 641 7.91 10.27 -14.76
N PHE A 642 7.07 9.74 -13.88
CA PHE A 642 6.31 10.56 -12.93
C PHE A 642 7.20 10.95 -11.76
N LEU A 643 7.13 12.23 -11.40
CA LEU A 643 7.83 12.83 -10.28
C LEU A 643 6.99 12.68 -9.01
N SER A 644 7.67 12.52 -7.88
CA SER A 644 7.04 12.45 -6.57
C SER A 644 7.59 13.48 -5.59
N SER A 645 7.01 13.48 -4.39
CA SER A 645 7.51 14.28 -3.28
C SER A 645 8.94 13.89 -2.88
N ALA A 646 9.35 12.63 -3.09
CA ALA A 646 10.72 12.18 -2.88
C ALA A 646 11.71 12.70 -3.93
N ASP A 647 11.22 13.06 -5.13
CA ASP A 647 11.97 13.80 -6.14
C ASP A 647 12.03 15.31 -5.82
N GLY A 648 11.41 15.77 -4.72
CA GLY A 648 11.47 17.16 -4.25
C GLY A 648 10.33 18.08 -4.72
N ILE A 649 9.38 17.56 -5.50
CA ILE A 649 8.20 18.32 -5.94
C ILE A 649 7.26 18.52 -4.75
N ASP A 650 7.02 19.79 -4.38
CA ASP A 650 6.17 20.15 -3.23
C ASP A 650 5.36 21.44 -3.43
N ALA A 651 5.18 21.85 -4.69
CA ALA A 651 4.30 22.97 -5.06
C ALA A 651 2.80 22.59 -5.05
N HIS A 652 2.50 21.29 -4.89
CA HIS A 652 1.15 20.70 -4.97
C HIS A 652 0.47 20.97 -6.31
N THR A 653 -0.87 20.98 -6.35
CA THR A 653 -1.65 21.17 -7.57
C THR A 653 -1.23 22.46 -8.28
N SER A 654 -0.87 22.33 -9.56
CA SER A 654 -0.43 23.46 -10.39
C SER A 654 -1.64 24.18 -10.99
N TRP A 655 -1.51 25.50 -11.19
CA TRP A 655 -2.50 26.29 -11.91
C TRP A 655 -2.24 26.25 -13.41
N ASN A 656 -3.32 26.30 -14.19
CA ASN A 656 -3.20 26.30 -15.63
C ASN A 656 -2.42 27.52 -16.13
N GLY A 657 -1.35 27.28 -16.86
CA GLY A 657 -0.49 28.32 -17.38
C GLY A 657 0.49 28.94 -16.36
N SER A 658 0.50 28.47 -15.11
CA SER A 658 1.43 28.93 -14.08
C SER A 658 2.80 28.26 -14.25
N CYS A 659 3.46 28.54 -15.38
CA CYS A 659 4.78 28.00 -15.67
C CYS A 659 5.61 28.97 -16.51
N THR A 660 6.93 28.94 -16.30
CA THR A 660 7.86 29.70 -17.14
C THR A 660 9.20 28.98 -17.26
N LYS A 661 9.84 29.11 -18.42
CA LYS A 661 11.23 28.73 -18.63
C LYS A 661 12.07 30.00 -18.63
N THR A 662 13.04 30.06 -17.74
CA THR A 662 13.92 31.22 -17.64
C THR A 662 14.97 31.23 -18.76
N ARG A 663 15.59 32.38 -19.01
CA ARG A 663 16.62 32.55 -20.05
C ARG A 663 17.84 31.65 -19.87
N ASP A 664 18.19 31.32 -18.64
CA ASP A 664 19.27 30.41 -18.26
C ASP A 664 18.85 28.93 -18.25
N GLY A 665 17.56 28.64 -18.46
CA GLY A 665 17.04 27.29 -18.66
C GLY A 665 16.43 26.62 -17.42
N LEU A 666 16.21 27.34 -16.32
CA LEU A 666 15.42 26.83 -15.20
C LEU A 666 13.95 26.73 -15.60
N LEU A 667 13.30 25.65 -15.20
CA LEU A 667 11.87 25.46 -15.39
C LEU A 667 11.17 25.77 -14.08
N MET A 668 10.09 26.54 -14.13
CA MET A 668 9.33 26.95 -12.95
C MET A 668 7.86 26.61 -13.13
N PHE A 669 7.26 26.00 -12.12
CA PHE A 669 5.85 25.62 -12.07
C PHE A 669 5.23 26.13 -10.76
N GLY A 670 4.29 27.06 -10.87
CA GLY A 670 3.51 27.57 -9.74
C GLY A 670 2.36 26.65 -9.38
N GLY A 671 2.07 26.55 -8.10
CA GLY A 671 0.96 25.76 -7.57
C GLY A 671 0.43 26.29 -6.25
N THR A 672 -0.47 25.52 -5.67
CA THR A 672 -1.23 25.89 -4.46
C THR A 672 -0.39 26.08 -3.19
N LYS A 673 0.87 25.60 -3.17
CA LYS A 673 1.78 25.75 -2.03
C LYS A 673 3.15 26.35 -2.37
N GLY A 674 3.30 26.93 -3.54
CA GLY A 674 4.50 27.68 -3.91
C GLY A 674 4.91 27.44 -5.36
N ILE A 675 6.22 27.50 -5.62
CA ILE A 675 6.79 27.35 -6.96
C ILE A 675 7.83 26.23 -6.95
N ALA A 676 7.63 25.20 -7.77
CA ALA A 676 8.64 24.21 -8.07
C ALA A 676 9.63 24.81 -9.08
N ILE A 677 10.91 24.82 -8.74
CA ILE A 677 12.03 25.29 -9.56
C ILE A 677 12.88 24.08 -9.91
N ILE A 678 13.05 23.82 -11.19
CA ILE A 678 13.70 22.64 -11.74
C ILE A 678 14.91 23.07 -12.58
N ASP A 679 16.08 22.62 -12.16
CA ASP A 679 17.30 22.61 -12.97
C ASP A 679 17.43 21.25 -13.65
N ALA A 680 16.89 21.16 -14.87
CA ALA A 680 16.82 19.92 -15.64
C ALA A 680 18.22 19.34 -15.97
N ASN A 681 19.26 20.18 -16.03
CA ASN A 681 20.64 19.76 -16.31
C ASN A 681 21.26 18.99 -15.14
N ARG A 682 20.76 19.23 -13.91
CA ARG A 682 21.18 18.51 -12.70
C ARG A 682 20.28 17.33 -12.35
N PHE A 683 19.20 17.12 -13.10
CA PHE A 683 18.27 16.02 -12.86
C PHE A 683 18.88 14.69 -13.32
N THR A 684 19.06 13.77 -12.38
CA THR A 684 19.56 12.41 -12.66
C THR A 684 18.43 11.40 -12.58
N SER A 685 18.35 10.52 -13.58
CA SER A 685 17.28 9.53 -13.67
C SER A 685 17.47 8.32 -12.75
N MET A 686 18.69 8.06 -12.27
CA MET A 686 18.99 6.86 -11.48
C MET A 686 18.72 7.05 -9.99
N ALA A 687 17.78 6.28 -9.44
CA ALA A 687 17.67 6.09 -8.00
C ALA A 687 18.73 5.08 -7.51
N PRO A 688 19.31 5.25 -6.31
CA PRO A 688 20.20 4.25 -5.72
C PRO A 688 19.44 2.93 -5.53
N LEU A 689 20.07 1.81 -5.92
CA LEU A 689 19.45 0.48 -5.83
C LEU A 689 19.32 0.07 -4.35
N PRO A 690 18.10 -0.16 -3.83
CA PRO A 690 17.92 -0.55 -2.45
C PRO A 690 18.39 -1.98 -2.20
N GLN A 691 18.94 -2.24 -1.01
CA GLN A 691 19.26 -3.59 -0.56
C GLN A 691 17.98 -4.32 -0.15
N ILE A 692 17.84 -5.58 -0.57
CA ILE A 692 16.73 -6.45 -0.17
C ILE A 692 17.14 -7.18 1.11
N ALA A 693 16.34 -7.05 2.16
CA ALA A 693 16.58 -7.68 3.45
C ALA A 693 15.37 -8.50 3.91
N ILE A 694 15.63 -9.59 4.63
CA ILE A 694 14.62 -10.35 5.36
C ILE A 694 14.22 -9.56 6.60
N THR A 695 12.93 -9.34 6.80
CA THR A 695 12.38 -8.60 7.97
C THR A 695 11.80 -9.53 9.02
N GLU A 696 11.19 -10.65 8.59
CA GLU A 696 10.59 -11.66 9.47
C GLU A 696 10.66 -13.07 8.84
N LEU A 697 10.78 -14.11 9.68
CA LEU A 697 10.64 -15.52 9.28
C LEU A 697 9.70 -16.23 10.25
N LYS A 698 8.69 -16.93 9.70
CA LYS A 698 7.77 -17.81 10.45
C LYS A 698 7.91 -19.23 9.95
N ILE A 699 7.89 -20.20 10.86
CA ILE A 699 7.76 -21.63 10.54
C ILE A 699 6.50 -22.15 11.22
N ASN A 700 5.68 -22.90 10.48
CA ASN A 700 4.40 -23.42 10.94
C ASN A 700 3.52 -22.32 11.58
N GLY A 701 3.50 -21.12 10.97
CA GLY A 701 2.71 -19.97 11.44
C GLY A 701 3.27 -19.22 12.65
N HIS A 702 4.30 -19.75 13.32
CA HIS A 702 4.94 -19.09 14.46
C HIS A 702 6.18 -18.32 14.01
N ALA A 703 6.26 -17.04 14.38
CA ALA A 703 7.49 -16.27 14.28
C ALA A 703 8.58 -17.01 15.06
N ILE A 704 9.70 -17.32 14.39
CA ILE A 704 10.74 -18.11 15.01
C ILE A 704 11.46 -17.24 16.04
N ALA A 705 11.54 -17.74 17.26
CA ALA A 705 12.32 -17.09 18.30
C ALA A 705 13.82 -17.12 17.94
N PRO A 706 14.56 -16.05 18.22
CA PRO A 706 15.79 -15.73 17.51
C PRO A 706 16.98 -16.70 17.72
N GLY A 707 17.02 -17.43 18.85
CA GLY A 707 18.06 -18.43 19.12
C GLY A 707 18.03 -19.67 18.20
N ASN A 708 16.90 -19.98 17.56
CA ASN A 708 16.77 -21.14 16.67
C ASN A 708 17.19 -20.86 15.22
N LEU A 709 17.37 -19.58 14.85
CA LEU A 709 17.93 -19.16 13.55
C LEU A 709 19.44 -19.43 13.46
N ALA A 710 20.16 -19.46 14.59
CA ALA A 710 21.61 -19.66 14.61
C ALA A 710 22.04 -20.99 13.99
N ASN A 711 21.21 -22.04 14.11
CA ASN A 711 21.44 -23.35 13.47
C ASN A 711 21.23 -23.33 11.94
N SER A 712 20.66 -22.24 11.40
CA SER A 712 20.43 -21.98 9.97
C SER A 712 21.47 -21.02 9.36
N MET A 713 22.46 -20.54 10.14
CA MET A 713 23.59 -19.76 9.62
C MET A 713 24.89 -20.54 9.79
N GLN A 714 25.44 -21.08 8.69
CA GLN A 714 26.83 -21.55 8.64
C GLN A 714 27.63 -20.55 7.77
N GLY A 715 28.41 -19.66 8.40
CA GLY A 715 29.16 -18.60 7.72
C GLY A 715 28.32 -17.37 7.41
N GLU A 716 28.62 -16.68 6.30
CA GLU A 716 27.92 -15.46 5.84
C GLU A 716 26.62 -15.74 5.04
N GLN A 717 26.26 -17.00 4.79
CA GLN A 717 25.08 -17.37 4.01
C GLN A 717 23.94 -17.89 4.91
N PHE A 718 22.76 -17.28 4.77
CA PHE A 718 21.53 -17.71 5.43
C PHE A 718 20.97 -18.97 4.76
N LYS A 719 20.89 -20.09 5.47
CA LYS A 719 20.38 -21.37 4.95
C LYS A 719 19.27 -21.92 5.85
N LEU A 720 18.04 -21.92 5.36
CA LEU A 720 16.91 -22.44 6.12
C LEU A 720 16.88 -23.97 6.07
N VAL A 721 17.09 -24.63 7.22
CA VAL A 721 16.95 -26.10 7.33
C VAL A 721 15.67 -26.42 8.07
N LEU A 722 14.74 -27.07 7.37
CA LEU A 722 13.44 -27.48 7.92
C LEU A 722 13.49 -28.96 8.33
N SER A 723 13.12 -29.23 9.58
CA SER A 723 12.96 -30.60 10.09
C SER A 723 11.70 -31.27 9.52
N PRO A 724 11.56 -32.61 9.60
CA PRO A 724 10.42 -33.31 8.99
C PRO A 724 9.02 -32.90 9.50
N SER A 725 8.95 -32.31 10.70
CA SER A 725 7.72 -31.76 11.32
C SER A 725 7.47 -30.28 10.97
N GLN A 726 8.43 -29.61 10.34
CA GLN A 726 8.36 -28.23 9.90
C GLN A 726 8.20 -28.23 8.38
N ARG A 727 6.96 -28.17 7.90
CA ARG A 727 6.66 -28.26 6.45
C ARG A 727 6.21 -26.93 5.85
N ASP A 728 5.95 -25.95 6.71
CA ASP A 728 5.42 -24.65 6.33
C ASP A 728 6.40 -23.55 6.78
N PHE A 729 6.68 -22.60 5.89
CA PHE A 729 7.44 -21.41 6.23
C PHE A 729 6.88 -20.18 5.51
N SER A 730 7.06 -19.01 6.12
CA SER A 730 6.82 -17.73 5.47
C SER A 730 7.94 -16.74 5.76
N ILE A 731 8.45 -16.08 4.73
CA ILE A 731 9.49 -15.05 4.82
C ILE A 731 8.90 -13.72 4.41
N GLU A 732 9.05 -12.72 5.28
CA GLU A 732 8.78 -11.33 4.95
C GLU A 732 10.08 -10.64 4.54
N PHE A 733 10.02 -9.80 3.50
CA PHE A 733 11.15 -9.08 2.95
C PHE A 733 10.85 -7.60 2.72
N ALA A 734 11.90 -6.78 2.62
CA ALA A 734 11.80 -5.36 2.31
C ALA A 734 12.99 -4.92 1.45
N ALA A 735 12.71 -4.11 0.43
CA ALA A 735 13.70 -3.29 -0.23
C ALA A 735 13.88 -2.02 0.59
N LEU A 736 15.08 -1.82 1.12
CA LEU A 736 15.41 -0.72 2.04
C LEU A 736 15.61 0.60 1.29
N ASP A 737 14.57 1.02 0.57
CA ASP A 737 14.38 2.38 0.07
C ASP A 737 13.39 3.10 1.00
N PHE A 738 13.90 3.95 1.87
CA PHE A 738 13.08 4.61 2.86
C PHE A 738 12.20 5.71 2.26
N ALA A 739 12.51 6.25 1.08
CA ALA A 739 11.87 7.46 0.58
C ALA A 739 10.38 7.27 0.24
N GLU A 740 10.05 6.31 -0.63
CA GLU A 740 8.67 5.93 -0.96
C GLU A 740 8.50 4.41 -1.00
N PRO A 741 8.68 3.72 0.13
CA PRO A 741 8.73 2.27 0.20
C PRO A 741 7.44 1.62 -0.31
N LYS A 742 6.29 2.29 -0.17
CA LYS A 742 4.98 1.81 -0.68
C LYS A 742 4.90 1.70 -2.20
N LYS A 743 5.81 2.32 -2.96
CA LYS A 743 5.85 2.22 -4.43
C LYS A 743 6.71 1.06 -4.95
N ASN A 744 7.47 0.39 -4.07
CA ASN A 744 8.28 -0.75 -4.47
C ASN A 744 7.39 -1.94 -4.82
N ARG A 745 7.74 -2.66 -5.88
CA ARG A 745 7.15 -3.95 -6.28
C ARG A 745 8.14 -5.05 -5.96
N TYR A 746 7.64 -6.26 -5.75
CA TYR A 746 8.45 -7.42 -5.41
C TYR A 746 8.08 -8.61 -6.26
N GLN A 747 9.07 -9.43 -6.55
CA GLN A 747 8.86 -10.72 -7.18
C GLN A 747 9.64 -11.78 -6.43
N TYR A 748 9.02 -12.94 -6.24
CA TYR A 748 9.67 -14.08 -5.61
C TYR A 748 9.34 -15.38 -6.32
N ARG A 749 10.21 -16.37 -6.16
CA ARG A 749 9.97 -17.75 -6.61
C ARG A 749 10.80 -18.73 -5.79
N LEU A 750 10.22 -19.89 -5.50
CA LEU A 750 10.90 -21.02 -4.89
C LEU A 750 11.32 -21.99 -5.99
N GLN A 751 12.58 -21.91 -6.41
CA GLN A 751 13.15 -22.84 -7.38
C GLN A 751 13.08 -24.27 -6.85
N GLY A 752 12.48 -25.17 -7.64
CA GLY A 752 12.13 -26.54 -7.24
C GLY A 752 10.66 -26.72 -6.85
N TYR A 753 9.88 -25.63 -6.77
CA TYR A 753 8.44 -25.64 -6.49
C TYR A 753 7.64 -24.78 -7.48
N ASP A 754 8.02 -23.51 -7.64
CA ASP A 754 7.36 -22.57 -8.57
C ASP A 754 7.90 -22.71 -10.00
N LYS A 755 7.03 -22.50 -10.99
CA LYS A 755 7.39 -22.46 -12.41
C LYS A 755 7.82 -21.07 -12.86
N ASP A 756 7.09 -20.04 -12.44
CA ASP A 756 7.29 -18.64 -12.83
C ASP A 756 7.46 -17.74 -11.59
N TRP A 757 7.83 -16.49 -11.82
CA TRP A 757 7.90 -15.47 -10.76
C TRP A 757 6.49 -15.08 -10.28
N ILE A 758 6.31 -15.04 -8.96
CA ILE A 758 5.11 -14.53 -8.32
C ILE A 758 5.35 -13.06 -7.99
N GLU A 759 4.47 -12.19 -8.47
CA GLU A 759 4.56 -10.76 -8.24
C GLU A 759 3.66 -10.30 -7.09
N THR A 760 4.19 -9.38 -6.28
CA THR A 760 3.50 -8.81 -5.13
C THR A 760 3.85 -7.35 -4.92
N ASP A 761 2.99 -6.62 -4.22
CA ASP A 761 3.16 -5.20 -3.91
C ASP A 761 3.83 -4.98 -2.55
N ALA A 762 3.95 -3.71 -2.17
CA ALA A 762 4.55 -3.29 -0.92
C ALA A 762 3.73 -3.62 0.34
N ASP A 763 2.46 -3.96 0.22
CA ASP A 763 1.59 -4.32 1.33
C ASP A 763 1.61 -5.84 1.58
N HIS A 764 1.89 -6.65 0.56
CA HIS A 764 1.90 -8.11 0.59
C HIS A 764 3.33 -8.70 0.42
N ARG A 765 4.29 -8.20 1.20
CA ARG A 765 5.73 -8.54 1.06
C ARG A 765 6.14 -9.86 1.71
N ASN A 766 5.30 -10.88 1.61
CA ASN A 766 5.52 -12.20 2.20
C ASN A 766 5.50 -13.31 1.16
N ALA A 767 6.50 -14.18 1.20
CA ALA A 767 6.51 -15.44 0.47
C ALA A 767 6.19 -16.57 1.45
N ALA A 768 5.06 -17.25 1.24
CA ALA A 768 4.60 -18.33 2.11
C ALA A 768 4.46 -19.64 1.33
N TYR A 769 5.07 -20.70 1.84
CA TYR A 769 5.01 -22.04 1.26
C TYR A 769 4.60 -23.05 2.33
N THR A 770 3.71 -23.97 1.96
CA THR A 770 3.20 -25.00 2.85
C THR A 770 3.43 -26.39 2.26
N SER A 771 3.50 -27.39 3.13
CA SER A 771 3.57 -28.81 2.75
C SER A 771 4.71 -29.18 1.78
N LEU A 772 5.89 -28.59 1.97
CA LEU A 772 7.04 -28.88 1.11
C LEU A 772 7.52 -30.32 1.25
N TRP A 773 7.83 -30.95 0.10
CA TRP A 773 8.45 -32.26 0.06
C TRP A 773 9.93 -32.18 0.48
N PRO A 774 10.52 -33.26 1.01
CA PRO A 774 11.95 -33.31 1.30
C PRO A 774 12.79 -33.02 0.04
N GLY A 775 13.71 -32.08 0.13
CA GLY A 775 14.44 -31.59 -1.03
C GLY A 775 15.33 -30.40 -0.75
N LEU A 776 16.02 -29.96 -1.81
CA LEU A 776 16.78 -28.72 -1.84
C LEU A 776 16.01 -27.72 -2.71
N TYR A 777 15.74 -26.56 -2.14
CA TYR A 777 15.05 -25.46 -2.80
C TYR A 777 15.89 -24.18 -2.68
N GLN A 778 15.63 -23.21 -3.54
CA GLN A 778 16.22 -21.87 -3.46
C GLN A 778 15.11 -20.84 -3.62
N LEU A 779 14.89 -20.02 -2.59
CA LEU A 779 13.97 -18.90 -2.69
C LEU A 779 14.72 -17.71 -3.27
N HIS A 780 14.29 -17.25 -4.43
CA HIS A 780 14.78 -16.03 -5.06
C HIS A 780 13.78 -14.91 -4.81
N VAL A 781 14.28 -13.75 -4.40
CA VAL A 781 13.49 -12.52 -4.24
C VAL A 781 14.19 -11.39 -4.96
N ARG A 782 13.44 -10.63 -5.77
CA ARG A 782 13.89 -9.38 -6.38
C ARG A 782 12.87 -8.29 -6.09
N ALA A 783 13.32 -7.05 -6.15
CA ALA A 783 12.47 -5.89 -5.90
C ALA A 783 12.65 -4.87 -7.03
N SER A 784 11.65 -4.01 -7.22
CA SER A 784 11.80 -2.79 -7.98
C SER A 784 12.26 -1.65 -7.07
N ASN A 785 12.84 -0.61 -7.66
CA ASN A 785 12.92 0.68 -6.99
C ASN A 785 11.53 1.37 -6.94
N ARG A 786 11.47 2.55 -6.33
CA ARG A 786 10.26 3.38 -6.23
C ARG A 786 9.67 3.83 -7.57
N HIS A 787 10.43 3.68 -8.66
CA HIS A 787 10.05 4.05 -10.02
C HIS A 787 9.56 2.84 -10.84
N GLY A 788 9.57 1.63 -10.26
CA GLY A 788 9.10 0.41 -10.92
C GLY A 788 10.16 -0.33 -11.73
N GLU A 789 11.43 0.11 -11.69
CA GLU A 789 12.54 -0.57 -12.38
C GLU A 789 13.04 -1.75 -11.54
N TRP A 790 13.09 -2.94 -12.13
CA TRP A 790 13.54 -4.16 -11.46
C TRP A 790 15.06 -4.16 -11.23
N ILE A 791 15.46 -4.46 -10.00
CA ILE A 791 16.86 -4.58 -9.60
C ILE A 791 17.39 -5.94 -10.10
N SER A 792 18.58 -5.93 -10.72
CA SER A 792 19.23 -7.15 -11.22
C SER A 792 19.78 -8.05 -10.12
N GLN A 793 20.08 -7.49 -8.94
CA GLN A 793 20.53 -8.23 -7.77
C GLN A 793 19.36 -8.94 -7.08
N GLU A 794 19.46 -10.26 -6.96
CA GLU A 794 18.47 -11.10 -6.27
C GLU A 794 18.96 -11.46 -4.86
N LEU A 795 18.03 -11.52 -3.91
CA LEU A 795 18.23 -12.17 -2.62
C LEU A 795 17.94 -13.67 -2.80
N VAL A 796 18.96 -14.51 -2.67
CA VAL A 796 18.85 -15.97 -2.81
C VAL A 796 18.99 -16.63 -1.44
N ILE A 797 17.99 -17.43 -1.06
CA ILE A 797 17.92 -18.13 0.22
C ILE A 797 17.86 -19.64 -0.04
N PRO A 798 18.95 -20.39 0.22
CA PRO A 798 18.94 -21.85 0.16
C PRO A 798 18.06 -22.46 1.26
N ILE A 799 17.18 -23.39 0.88
CA ILE A 799 16.25 -24.07 1.79
C ILE A 799 16.44 -25.58 1.65
N ARG A 800 16.61 -26.29 2.78
CA ARG A 800 16.74 -27.74 2.83
C ARG A 800 15.65 -28.33 3.71
N VAL A 801 14.77 -29.14 3.11
CA VAL A 801 13.72 -29.88 3.84
C VAL A 801 14.21 -31.29 4.09
N LEU A 802 14.37 -31.68 5.35
CA LEU A 802 14.85 -33.01 5.72
C LEU A 802 13.73 -34.07 5.58
N PRO A 803 14.06 -35.28 5.07
CA PRO A 803 13.08 -36.37 4.99
C PRO A 803 12.76 -36.92 6.37
N ALA A 804 11.50 -37.29 6.60
CA ALA A 804 11.14 -38.12 7.76
C ALA A 804 11.83 -39.48 7.67
N TRP A 805 11.97 -40.18 8.80
CA TRP A 805 12.63 -41.50 8.85
C TRP A 805 12.00 -42.51 7.87
N TRP A 806 10.69 -42.45 7.64
CA TRP A 806 9.95 -43.28 6.69
C TRP A 806 10.05 -42.82 5.22
N GLN A 807 10.56 -41.60 4.97
CA GLN A 807 10.85 -41.09 3.62
C GLN A 807 12.31 -41.37 3.20
N SER A 808 13.07 -42.05 4.06
CA SER A 808 14.45 -42.40 3.78
C SER A 808 14.53 -43.55 2.77
N TRP A 809 15.55 -43.53 1.91
CA TRP A 809 15.76 -44.56 0.89
C TRP A 809 15.94 -45.96 1.49
N TRP A 810 16.54 -46.08 2.69
CA TRP A 810 16.71 -47.37 3.35
C TRP A 810 15.39 -47.92 3.86
N PHE A 811 14.47 -47.07 4.35
CA PHE A 811 13.15 -47.53 4.80
C PHE A 811 12.29 -47.95 3.61
N VAL A 812 12.33 -47.17 2.51
CA VAL A 812 11.69 -47.56 1.25
C VAL A 812 12.29 -48.87 0.73
N ALA A 813 13.61 -49.05 0.78
CA ALA A 813 14.27 -50.29 0.43
C ALA A 813 13.84 -51.45 1.35
N CYS A 814 13.74 -51.22 2.67
CA CYS A 814 13.23 -52.21 3.61
C CYS A 814 11.79 -52.60 3.29
N ILE A 815 10.90 -51.65 2.99
CA ILE A 815 9.53 -51.92 2.55
C ILE A 815 9.53 -52.69 1.24
N LEU A 816 10.34 -52.30 0.26
CA LEU A 816 10.44 -53.01 -1.01
C LEU A 816 10.99 -54.44 -0.83
N ILE A 817 11.92 -54.65 0.09
CA ILE A 817 12.42 -55.98 0.48
C ILE A 817 11.34 -56.76 1.23
N LEU A 818 10.53 -56.11 2.08
CA LEU A 818 9.42 -56.74 2.80
C LEU A 818 8.31 -57.14 1.82
N ILE A 819 8.01 -56.30 0.83
CA ILE A 819 7.08 -56.58 -0.27
C ILE A 819 7.65 -57.68 -1.17
N ALA A 820 8.91 -57.61 -1.58
CA ALA A 820 9.55 -58.63 -2.39
C ALA A 820 9.66 -59.96 -1.62
N GLY A 821 9.91 -59.92 -0.32
CA GLY A 821 9.92 -61.05 0.59
C GLY A 821 8.52 -61.62 0.82
N PHE A 822 7.50 -60.77 0.91
CA PHE A 822 6.10 -61.18 0.98
C PHE A 822 5.65 -61.80 -0.34
N ILE A 823 5.99 -61.21 -1.48
CA ILE A 823 5.74 -61.77 -2.81
C ILE A 823 6.51 -63.09 -2.96
N ALA A 824 7.78 -63.17 -2.56
CA ALA A 824 8.57 -64.40 -2.61
C ALA A 824 8.00 -65.47 -1.68
N ALA A 825 7.51 -65.11 -0.49
CA ALA A 825 6.82 -66.00 0.43
C ALA A 825 5.49 -66.46 -0.18
N LEU A 826 4.74 -65.57 -0.83
CA LEU A 826 3.49 -65.89 -1.53
C LEU A 826 3.74 -66.81 -2.74
N LEU A 827 4.83 -66.58 -3.47
CA LEU A 827 5.26 -67.40 -4.60
C LEU A 827 5.76 -68.77 -4.13
N ARG A 828 6.56 -68.84 -3.06
CA ARG A 828 7.00 -70.11 -2.45
C ARG A 828 5.84 -70.88 -1.83
N TRP A 829 4.92 -70.19 -1.16
CA TRP A 829 3.68 -70.78 -0.64
C TRP A 829 2.79 -71.32 -1.77
N ARG A 830 2.71 -70.59 -2.89
CA ARG A 830 2.04 -71.04 -4.10
C ARG A 830 2.73 -72.24 -4.74
N GLU A 831 4.06 -72.26 -4.78
CA GLU A 831 4.86 -73.34 -5.36
C GLU A 831 4.76 -74.62 -4.52
N GLN A 832 4.75 -74.50 -3.19
CA GLN A 832 4.47 -75.60 -2.27
C GLN A 832 3.04 -76.13 -2.45
N ARG A 833 2.04 -75.25 -2.54
CA ARG A 833 0.65 -75.66 -2.87
C ARG A 833 0.55 -76.33 -4.24
N LEU A 834 1.27 -75.84 -5.25
CA LEU A 834 1.28 -76.42 -6.60
C LEU A 834 1.94 -77.80 -6.65
N GLN A 835 2.99 -78.05 -5.86
CA GLN A 835 3.65 -79.36 -5.79
C GLN A 835 2.84 -80.39 -4.98
N GLU A 836 2.13 -79.96 -3.94
CA GLU A 836 1.14 -80.78 -3.23
C GLU A 836 -0.04 -81.12 -4.14
N GLN A 837 -0.52 -80.14 -4.93
CA GLN A 837 -1.57 -80.35 -5.93
C GLN A 837 -1.11 -81.22 -7.10
N ALA A 838 0.13 -81.11 -7.58
CA ALA A 838 0.66 -81.92 -8.69
C ALA A 838 0.82 -83.40 -8.31
N ARG A 839 1.28 -83.70 -7.08
CA ARG A 839 1.34 -85.07 -6.56
C ARG A 839 -0.03 -85.68 -6.28
N HIS A 840 -1.02 -84.84 -5.98
CA HIS A 840 -2.41 -85.26 -5.79
C HIS A 840 -3.18 -85.39 -7.11
N LEU A 841 -2.85 -84.58 -8.13
CA LEU A 841 -3.43 -84.62 -9.49
C LEU A 841 -2.97 -85.85 -10.28
N GLN A 842 -1.71 -86.30 -10.13
CA GLN A 842 -1.19 -87.46 -10.86
C GLN A 842 -1.96 -88.76 -10.57
N THR A 843 -2.63 -88.84 -9.41
CA THR A 843 -3.47 -89.97 -8.97
C THR A 843 -4.98 -89.76 -9.23
N LEU A 844 -5.39 -88.55 -9.63
CA LEU A 844 -6.78 -88.19 -9.91
C LEU A 844 -7.07 -87.95 -11.41
N ILE A 845 -6.04 -87.95 -12.26
CA ILE A 845 -6.15 -87.71 -13.71
C ILE A 845 -6.65 -88.93 -14.52
N ASP A 846 -6.71 -90.13 -13.93
CA ASP A 846 -7.29 -91.32 -14.60
C ASP A 846 -8.79 -91.56 -14.28
N ALA A 847 -9.49 -90.62 -13.64
CA ALA A 847 -10.93 -90.72 -13.41
C ALA A 847 -11.67 -89.37 -13.59
N SER A 848 -12.50 -89.31 -14.63
CA SER A 848 -13.55 -88.33 -14.93
C SER A 848 -13.14 -86.88 -15.21
N THR A 849 -12.78 -86.61 -16.47
CA THR A 849 -12.76 -85.27 -17.08
C THR A 849 -13.96 -85.16 -18.02
N ALA A 850 -15.09 -84.58 -17.58
CA ALA A 850 -16.19 -84.21 -18.50
C ALA A 850 -17.20 -83.16 -17.96
N ASP A 851 -17.41 -82.99 -16.65
CA ASP A 851 -18.57 -82.21 -16.16
C ASP A 851 -18.28 -80.75 -15.68
N ILE A 852 -17.02 -80.28 -15.67
CA ILE A 852 -16.67 -78.97 -15.07
C ILE A 852 -16.79 -77.78 -16.04
N LEU A 853 -16.87 -78.00 -17.36
CA LEU A 853 -16.84 -76.90 -18.35
C LEU A 853 -18.15 -76.10 -18.48
N ASP A 854 -19.29 -76.61 -18.01
CA ASP A 854 -20.58 -75.91 -18.09
C ASP A 854 -20.87 -74.96 -16.91
N ILE A 855 -20.11 -75.04 -15.80
CA ILE A 855 -20.39 -74.26 -14.56
C ILE A 855 -19.80 -72.83 -14.63
N GLY A 856 -18.69 -72.64 -15.36
CA GLY A 856 -17.99 -71.34 -15.45
C GLY A 856 -18.61 -70.29 -16.38
N ALA A 857 -19.54 -70.70 -17.27
CA ALA A 857 -20.34 -69.78 -18.07
C ALA A 857 -21.52 -69.20 -17.26
N ILE A 858 -22.13 -70.03 -16.41
CA ILE A 858 -23.31 -69.71 -15.59
C ILE A 858 -22.98 -68.66 -14.50
N GLY A 859 -21.79 -68.73 -13.88
CA GLY A 859 -21.37 -67.76 -12.86
C GLY A 859 -21.10 -66.35 -13.38
N ARG A 860 -20.68 -66.21 -14.66
CA ARG A 860 -20.41 -64.91 -15.30
C ARG A 860 -21.68 -64.16 -15.67
N GLU A 861 -22.72 -64.88 -16.08
CA GLU A 861 -24.00 -64.26 -16.46
C GLU A 861 -24.78 -63.79 -15.21
N LEU A 862 -24.78 -64.57 -14.13
CA LEU A 862 -25.43 -64.23 -12.85
C LEU A 862 -24.84 -62.97 -12.18
N THR A 863 -23.52 -62.80 -12.22
CA THR A 863 -22.83 -61.67 -11.57
C THR A 863 -22.92 -60.34 -12.34
N SER A 864 -23.41 -60.36 -13.59
CA SER A 864 -23.62 -59.16 -14.41
C SER A 864 -25.00 -58.48 -14.24
N THR A 865 -25.92 -59.08 -13.47
CA THR A 865 -27.28 -58.55 -13.31
C THR A 865 -27.33 -57.56 -12.14
N LEU A 866 -27.74 -56.30 -12.38
CA LEU A 866 -27.71 -55.22 -11.38
C LEU A 866 -29.05 -55.04 -10.61
N ASP A 867 -30.13 -55.68 -11.06
CA ASP A 867 -31.46 -55.68 -10.42
C ASP A 867 -31.65 -56.93 -9.56
N THR A 868 -31.87 -56.74 -8.26
CA THR A 868 -32.04 -57.81 -7.26
C THR A 868 -33.24 -58.72 -7.58
N GLY A 869 -34.34 -58.16 -8.09
CA GLY A 869 -35.54 -58.93 -8.40
C GLY A 869 -35.35 -59.91 -9.56
N GLN A 870 -34.61 -59.50 -10.59
CA GLN A 870 -34.29 -60.37 -11.74
C GLN A 870 -33.23 -61.42 -11.41
N ALA A 871 -32.29 -61.09 -10.52
CA ALA A 871 -31.25 -62.02 -10.09
C ALA A 871 -31.84 -63.24 -9.37
N PHE A 872 -32.80 -63.06 -8.46
CA PHE A 872 -33.42 -64.17 -7.73
C PHE A 872 -34.21 -65.12 -8.63
N ASP A 873 -34.97 -64.56 -9.58
CA ASP A 873 -35.78 -65.35 -10.51
C ASP A 873 -34.92 -66.26 -11.41
N ARG A 874 -33.75 -65.76 -11.83
CA ARG A 874 -32.80 -66.54 -12.63
C ARG A 874 -32.11 -67.64 -11.81
N VAL A 875 -31.69 -67.35 -10.59
CA VAL A 875 -31.11 -68.36 -9.68
C VAL A 875 -32.12 -69.50 -9.45
N TYR A 876 -33.39 -69.17 -9.21
CA TYR A 876 -34.44 -70.17 -9.05
C TYR A 876 -34.64 -71.01 -10.31
N ARG A 877 -34.76 -70.40 -11.51
CA ARG A 877 -34.91 -71.15 -12.77
C ARG A 877 -33.76 -72.10 -13.05
N GLN A 878 -32.53 -71.69 -12.74
CA GLN A 878 -31.35 -72.52 -12.96
C GLN A 878 -31.29 -73.73 -12.03
N ILE A 879 -31.66 -73.53 -10.76
CA ILE A 879 -31.74 -74.60 -9.78
C ILE A 879 -32.90 -75.56 -10.12
N SER A 880 -34.10 -75.03 -10.40
CA SER A 880 -35.29 -75.84 -10.69
C SER A 880 -35.27 -76.57 -12.04
N SER A 881 -34.45 -76.14 -13.00
CA SER A 881 -34.28 -76.86 -14.27
C SER A 881 -33.38 -78.10 -14.15
N LYS A 882 -32.49 -78.14 -13.14
CA LYS A 882 -31.53 -79.23 -12.94
C LYS A 882 -31.82 -80.08 -11.71
N LEU A 883 -32.65 -79.59 -10.80
CA LEU A 883 -33.01 -80.23 -9.54
C LEU A 883 -34.52 -80.14 -9.33
N GLN A 884 -35.12 -81.21 -8.81
CA GLN A 884 -36.53 -81.18 -8.42
C GLN A 884 -36.67 -80.45 -7.09
N VAL A 885 -37.22 -79.23 -7.12
CA VAL A 885 -37.35 -78.37 -5.95
C VAL A 885 -38.81 -78.07 -5.65
N ASP A 886 -39.26 -78.48 -4.47
CA ASP A 886 -40.65 -78.28 -4.02
C ASP A 886 -40.82 -76.92 -3.31
N VAL A 887 -39.82 -76.53 -2.51
CA VAL A 887 -39.74 -75.22 -1.84
C VAL A 887 -38.36 -74.60 -2.04
N PHE A 888 -38.33 -73.34 -2.43
CA PHE A 888 -37.12 -72.55 -2.60
C PHE A 888 -37.27 -71.18 -1.97
N PHE A 889 -36.25 -70.68 -1.30
CA PHE A 889 -36.21 -69.26 -0.97
C PHE A 889 -34.81 -68.69 -0.79
N ILE A 890 -34.73 -67.36 -0.92
CA ILE A 890 -33.55 -66.56 -0.60
C ILE A 890 -33.95 -65.56 0.49
N GLY A 891 -33.27 -65.66 1.63
CA GLY A 891 -33.35 -64.71 2.73
C GLY A 891 -32.16 -63.77 2.74
N ILE A 892 -32.38 -62.48 2.97
CA ILE A 892 -31.34 -61.45 3.08
C ILE A 892 -31.37 -60.88 4.49
N VAL A 893 -30.21 -60.78 5.10
CA VAL A 893 -30.07 -60.25 6.46
C VAL A 893 -30.23 -58.73 6.43
N ASP A 894 -31.21 -58.22 7.16
CA ASP A 894 -31.33 -56.80 7.48
C ASP A 894 -30.84 -56.58 8.92
N GLU A 895 -29.57 -56.19 9.03
CA GLU A 895 -28.92 -55.95 10.33
C GLU A 895 -29.58 -54.80 11.09
N SER A 896 -30.14 -53.80 10.39
CA SER A 896 -30.74 -52.63 11.04
C SER A 896 -32.03 -52.97 11.80
N ARG A 897 -32.76 -53.99 11.33
CA ARG A 897 -34.01 -54.47 11.94
C ARG A 897 -33.85 -55.82 12.65
N ALA A 898 -32.64 -56.37 12.68
CA ALA A 898 -32.31 -57.68 13.25
C ALA A 898 -33.24 -58.81 12.76
N GLN A 899 -33.51 -58.86 11.45
CA GLN A 899 -34.38 -59.85 10.84
C GLN A 899 -33.81 -60.37 9.52
N LEU A 900 -34.15 -61.63 9.20
CA LEU A 900 -33.93 -62.26 7.91
C LEU A 900 -35.17 -62.02 7.04
N ASN A 901 -35.06 -61.14 6.06
CA ASN A 901 -36.13 -60.88 5.10
C ASN A 901 -36.10 -61.95 4.00
N LEU A 902 -37.14 -62.77 3.91
CA LEU A 902 -37.35 -63.72 2.83
C LEU A 902 -37.77 -62.96 1.57
N ALA A 903 -36.78 -62.37 0.89
CA ALA A 903 -36.97 -61.49 -0.26
C ALA A 903 -37.45 -62.23 -1.52
N TYR A 904 -37.34 -63.57 -1.56
CA TYR A 904 -37.84 -64.37 -2.67
C TYR A 904 -38.19 -65.78 -2.20
N LYS A 905 -39.47 -66.17 -2.20
CA LYS A 905 -39.95 -67.51 -1.82
C LYS A 905 -40.84 -68.10 -2.91
N MET A 906 -40.52 -69.33 -3.32
CA MET A 906 -41.24 -70.13 -4.31
C MET A 906 -41.66 -71.46 -3.69
N GLU A 907 -42.92 -71.83 -3.86
CA GLU A 907 -43.46 -73.11 -3.37
C GLU A 907 -44.43 -73.67 -4.41
N GLY A 908 -44.20 -74.90 -4.87
CA GLY A 908 -44.97 -75.52 -5.95
C GLY A 908 -45.00 -74.70 -7.25
N GLY A 909 -43.95 -73.93 -7.53
CA GLY A 909 -43.83 -73.07 -8.71
C GLY A 909 -44.56 -71.73 -8.65
N ARG A 910 -45.19 -71.36 -7.52
CA ARG A 910 -45.82 -70.04 -7.31
C ARG A 910 -45.00 -69.18 -6.35
N ARG A 911 -44.89 -67.87 -6.67
CA ARG A 911 -44.23 -66.89 -5.79
C ARG A 911 -45.15 -66.52 -4.63
N LEU A 912 -44.61 -66.63 -3.42
CA LEU A 912 -45.29 -66.23 -2.19
C LEU A 912 -44.91 -64.78 -1.80
N PRO A 913 -45.73 -64.09 -0.99
CA PRO A 913 -45.41 -62.76 -0.50
C PRO A 913 -44.14 -62.77 0.36
N ASP A 914 -43.38 -61.69 0.31
CA ASP A 914 -42.20 -61.51 1.14
C ASP A 914 -42.59 -61.57 2.62
N ALA A 915 -41.81 -62.31 3.41
CA ALA A 915 -41.99 -62.48 4.85
C ALA A 915 -40.67 -62.18 5.57
N ALA A 916 -40.72 -61.90 6.86
CA ALA A 916 -39.51 -61.65 7.65
C ALA A 916 -39.49 -62.55 8.89
N ILE A 917 -38.32 -63.12 9.17
CA ILE A 917 -38.07 -63.96 10.35
C ILE A 917 -37.10 -63.21 11.25
N LYS A 918 -37.38 -63.07 12.54
CA LYS A 918 -36.46 -62.35 13.43
C LYS A 918 -35.20 -63.18 13.66
N LEU A 919 -34.03 -62.53 13.68
CA LEU A 919 -32.75 -63.23 13.86
C LEU A 919 -32.56 -63.81 15.27
N ASN A 920 -33.44 -63.49 16.22
CA ASN A 920 -33.42 -64.12 17.55
C ASN A 920 -34.20 -65.45 17.61
N GLU A 921 -34.91 -65.82 16.55
CA GLU A 921 -35.59 -67.12 16.43
C GLU A 921 -34.59 -68.21 16.00
N LEU A 922 -33.63 -68.52 16.89
CA LEU A 922 -32.53 -69.48 16.70
C LEU A 922 -32.98 -70.90 16.29
N HIS A 923 -34.23 -71.24 16.58
CA HIS A 923 -34.84 -72.52 16.23
C HIS A 923 -35.40 -72.54 14.79
N HIS A 924 -35.30 -71.44 14.05
CA HIS A 924 -35.65 -71.41 12.64
C HIS A 924 -34.45 -71.86 11.78
N PRO A 925 -34.63 -72.87 10.91
CA PRO A 925 -33.58 -73.44 10.07
C PRO A 925 -32.68 -72.42 9.34
N ALA A 926 -33.30 -71.44 8.68
CA ALA A 926 -32.57 -70.41 7.95
C ALA A 926 -31.83 -69.40 8.86
N VAL A 927 -32.34 -69.12 10.07
CA VAL A 927 -31.67 -68.20 11.01
C VAL A 927 -30.45 -68.88 11.61
N TRP A 928 -30.57 -70.17 11.97
CA TRP A 928 -29.44 -70.97 12.42
C TRP A 928 -28.31 -70.98 11.40
N CYS A 929 -28.63 -71.26 10.13
CA CYS A 929 -27.66 -71.25 9.04
C CYS A 929 -26.93 -69.90 8.91
N VAL A 930 -27.66 -68.80 9.07
CA VAL A 930 -27.11 -67.43 9.00
C VAL A 930 -26.29 -67.05 10.23
N GLN A 931 -26.56 -67.60 11.41
CA GLN A 931 -25.84 -67.22 12.63
C GLN A 931 -24.63 -68.11 12.93
N ILE A 932 -24.73 -69.39 12.59
CA ILE A 932 -23.64 -70.35 12.76
C ILE A 932 -22.66 -70.28 11.56
N HIS A 933 -23.10 -69.69 10.45
CA HIS A 933 -22.32 -69.58 9.21
C HIS A 933 -21.97 -70.94 8.60
N GLU A 934 -22.80 -71.95 8.86
CA GLU A 934 -22.60 -73.32 8.36
C GLU A 934 -23.81 -73.81 7.56
N ASP A 935 -23.52 -74.67 6.59
CA ASP A 935 -24.51 -75.35 5.76
C ASP A 935 -25.27 -76.36 6.61
N MET A 936 -26.59 -76.26 6.58
CA MET A 936 -27.46 -77.25 7.19
C MET A 936 -28.11 -78.09 6.10
N ILE A 937 -27.79 -79.38 6.10
CA ILE A 937 -28.20 -80.33 5.08
C ILE A 937 -28.82 -81.51 5.80
N THR A 938 -30.10 -81.74 5.56
CA THR A 938 -30.81 -82.89 6.11
C THR A 938 -31.29 -83.76 4.97
N LYS A 939 -31.04 -85.07 5.06
CA LYS A 939 -31.56 -86.06 4.12
C LYS A 939 -33.02 -86.40 4.44
N GLN A 940 -33.38 -86.27 5.72
CA GLN A 940 -34.71 -86.57 6.23
C GLN A 940 -35.07 -85.56 7.30
N ARG A 941 -36.36 -85.30 7.49
CA ARG A 941 -36.81 -84.23 8.38
C ARG A 941 -36.36 -84.43 9.83
N HIS A 942 -36.29 -85.66 10.31
CA HIS A 942 -35.89 -85.94 11.68
C HIS A 942 -34.45 -85.51 11.97
N GLU A 943 -33.58 -85.44 10.96
CA GLU A 943 -32.19 -84.98 11.12
C GLU A 943 -32.07 -83.49 11.44
N LEU A 944 -33.16 -82.70 11.37
CA LEU A 944 -33.12 -81.30 11.83
C LEU A 944 -32.80 -81.19 13.32
N SER A 945 -33.18 -82.19 14.14
CA SER A 945 -32.83 -82.17 15.56
C SER A 945 -31.33 -82.25 15.81
N ASN A 946 -30.55 -82.78 14.85
CA ASN A 946 -29.08 -82.80 14.94
C ASN A 946 -28.49 -81.38 14.90
N TYR A 947 -29.18 -80.43 14.27
CA TYR A 947 -28.71 -79.05 14.12
C TYR A 947 -29.36 -78.10 15.11
N LEU A 948 -30.66 -78.27 15.35
CA LEU A 948 -31.46 -77.34 16.16
C LEU A 948 -31.73 -77.84 17.58
N GLY A 949 -31.45 -79.11 17.90
CA GLY A 949 -31.84 -79.79 19.14
C GLY A 949 -33.27 -80.39 19.08
N ASP A 950 -33.67 -81.13 20.13
CA ASP A 950 -35.01 -81.74 20.23
C ASP A 950 -36.11 -80.67 20.36
N ILE A 951 -36.62 -80.21 19.22
CA ILE A 951 -37.65 -79.17 19.14
C ILE A 951 -38.80 -79.67 18.30
N THR A 952 -40.02 -79.50 18.82
CA THR A 952 -41.27 -79.76 18.11
C THR A 952 -41.43 -78.73 16.98
N ILE A 953 -41.19 -79.13 15.73
CA ILE A 953 -41.31 -78.24 14.57
C ILE A 953 -42.78 -77.76 14.46
N PRO A 954 -43.06 -76.43 14.45
CA PRO A 954 -44.41 -75.91 14.32
C PRO A 954 -45.12 -76.43 13.06
N GLY A 955 -46.37 -76.86 13.22
CA GLY A 955 -47.15 -77.68 12.29
C GLY A 955 -47.62 -77.03 10.98
N ASP A 956 -46.93 -76.02 10.47
CA ASP A 956 -47.23 -75.39 9.17
C ASP A 956 -46.04 -75.44 8.17
N VAL A 957 -44.91 -76.03 8.57
CA VAL A 957 -43.85 -76.50 7.65
C VAL A 957 -44.22 -77.91 7.22
N THR A 958 -45.19 -78.03 6.31
CA THR A 958 -45.91 -79.30 6.07
C THR A 958 -45.68 -79.81 4.65
N LYS A 959 -44.57 -80.56 4.45
CA LYS A 959 -44.41 -81.77 3.58
C LYS A 959 -42.97 -82.06 3.11
N THR A 960 -42.00 -81.19 3.38
CA THR A 960 -40.60 -81.37 2.96
C THR A 960 -39.82 -82.33 3.87
N GLU A 961 -39.15 -83.31 3.26
CA GLU A 961 -38.32 -84.33 3.93
C GLU A 961 -36.83 -84.00 3.84
N THR A 962 -36.33 -83.64 2.65
CA THR A 962 -34.93 -83.19 2.46
C THR A 962 -34.89 -81.67 2.49
N MET A 963 -34.05 -81.08 3.35
CA MET A 963 -33.88 -79.62 3.42
C MET A 963 -32.42 -79.23 3.37
N ILE A 964 -32.12 -78.26 2.51
CA ILE A 964 -30.79 -77.67 2.38
C ILE A 964 -30.90 -76.17 2.67
N PHE A 965 -30.05 -75.68 3.56
CA PHE A 965 -29.86 -74.26 3.85
C PHE A 965 -28.38 -73.94 3.71
N LEU A 966 -28.07 -73.01 2.82
CA LEU A 966 -26.71 -72.60 2.47
C LEU A 966 -26.53 -71.12 2.82
N PRO A 967 -25.50 -70.76 3.61
CA PRO A 967 -25.21 -69.36 3.90
C PRO A 967 -24.69 -68.65 2.65
N LEU A 968 -25.14 -67.42 2.42
CA LEU A 968 -24.68 -66.57 1.33
C LEU A 968 -23.59 -65.64 1.84
N PHE A 969 -22.36 -65.82 1.35
CA PHE A 969 -21.20 -65.04 1.78
C PHE A 969 -20.83 -63.94 0.79
N ALA A 970 -20.63 -62.72 1.30
CA ALA A 970 -19.92 -61.66 0.61
C ALA A 970 -18.58 -61.42 1.33
N GLY A 971 -17.48 -61.90 0.73
CA GLY A 971 -16.18 -61.96 1.42
C GLY A 971 -16.25 -62.87 2.65
N HIS A 972 -15.98 -62.32 3.84
CA HIS A 972 -16.05 -63.05 5.11
C HIS A 972 -17.38 -62.85 5.87
N LYS A 973 -18.34 -62.11 5.31
CA LYS A 973 -19.61 -61.76 5.97
C LYS A 973 -20.78 -62.55 5.37
N VAL A 974 -21.62 -63.16 6.21
CA VAL A 974 -22.89 -63.75 5.77
C VAL A 974 -23.91 -62.63 5.54
N ILE A 975 -24.39 -62.53 4.30
CA ILE A 975 -25.36 -61.52 3.87
C ILE A 975 -26.78 -62.09 3.75
N GLY A 976 -26.93 -63.40 3.85
CA GLY A 976 -28.21 -64.09 3.65
C GLY A 976 -28.11 -65.61 3.73
N CYS A 977 -29.21 -66.28 3.38
CA CYS A 977 -29.29 -67.74 3.25
C CYS A 977 -30.12 -68.11 2.03
N LEU A 978 -29.70 -69.14 1.30
CA LEU A 978 -30.44 -69.78 0.22
C LEU A 978 -30.91 -71.14 0.68
N SER A 979 -32.18 -71.46 0.48
CA SER A 979 -32.75 -72.75 0.85
C SER A 979 -33.40 -73.45 -0.33
N VAL A 980 -33.16 -74.76 -0.42
CA VAL A 980 -33.74 -75.69 -1.40
C VAL A 980 -34.27 -76.89 -0.63
N GLN A 981 -35.54 -77.24 -0.82
CA GLN A 981 -36.19 -78.32 -0.07
C GLN A 981 -37.02 -79.20 -1.00
N SER A 982 -37.12 -80.48 -0.66
CA SER A 982 -37.93 -81.46 -1.38
C SER A 982 -38.76 -82.34 -0.44
N HIS A 983 -39.90 -82.83 -0.92
CA HIS A 983 -40.77 -83.78 -0.22
C HIS A 983 -40.22 -85.21 -0.25
N GLN A 984 -39.17 -85.48 -1.04
CA GLN A 984 -38.50 -86.79 -1.07
C GLN A 984 -37.41 -86.88 0.00
N ILE A 985 -37.22 -88.09 0.53
CA ILE A 985 -36.12 -88.44 1.43
C ILE A 985 -34.84 -88.64 0.62
N ASP A 986 -33.73 -88.06 1.09
CA ASP A 986 -32.40 -88.11 0.49
C ASP A 986 -32.40 -87.67 -0.98
N ALA A 987 -33.11 -86.57 -1.26
CA ALA A 987 -33.46 -86.15 -2.61
C ALA A 987 -32.27 -85.69 -3.48
N TYR A 988 -31.13 -85.33 -2.87
CA TYR A 988 -30.00 -84.72 -3.56
C TYR A 988 -28.70 -85.48 -3.33
N SER A 989 -28.01 -85.81 -4.42
CA SER A 989 -26.67 -86.38 -4.38
C SER A 989 -25.63 -85.37 -3.91
N LYS A 990 -24.48 -85.86 -3.45
CA LYS A 990 -23.36 -85.01 -3.01
C LYS A 990 -22.89 -84.04 -4.11
N GLU A 991 -22.84 -84.49 -5.35
CA GLU A 991 -22.48 -83.66 -6.52
C GLU A 991 -23.49 -82.53 -6.78
N GLN A 992 -24.79 -82.80 -6.58
CA GLN A 992 -25.84 -81.79 -6.71
C GLN A 992 -25.81 -80.77 -5.56
N ILE A 993 -25.45 -81.19 -4.34
CA ILE A 993 -25.24 -80.30 -3.20
C ILE A 993 -24.02 -79.39 -3.45
N ASP A 994 -22.92 -79.94 -3.97
CA ASP A 994 -21.73 -79.16 -4.30
C ASP A 994 -22.03 -78.13 -5.42
N LEU A 995 -22.84 -78.50 -6.41
CA LEU A 995 -23.34 -77.57 -7.42
C LEU A 995 -24.20 -76.45 -6.81
N LEU A 996 -25.08 -76.76 -5.85
CA LEU A 996 -25.88 -75.77 -5.14
C LEU A 996 -25.02 -74.77 -4.34
N ARG A 997 -23.96 -75.24 -3.67
CA ARG A 997 -22.99 -74.37 -2.96
C ARG A 997 -22.28 -73.40 -3.90
N ILE A 998 -21.91 -73.87 -5.10
CA ILE A 998 -21.30 -73.03 -6.14
C ILE A 998 -22.28 -71.96 -6.63
N LEU A 999 -23.53 -72.34 -6.91
CA LEU A 999 -24.57 -71.39 -7.36
C LEU A 999 -24.96 -70.39 -6.26
N ALA A 1000 -25.02 -70.82 -5.00
CA ALA A 1000 -25.24 -69.93 -3.85
C ALA A 1000 -24.11 -68.88 -3.72
N SER A 1001 -22.86 -69.28 -3.95
CA SER A 1001 -21.72 -68.35 -3.96
C SER A 1001 -21.84 -67.30 -5.07
N TYR A 1002 -22.25 -67.70 -6.28
CA TYR A 1002 -22.48 -66.75 -7.38
C TYR A 1002 -23.67 -65.81 -7.10
N ALA A 1003 -24.74 -66.31 -6.48
CA ALA A 1003 -25.88 -65.48 -6.06
C ALA A 1003 -25.47 -64.45 -5.00
N ALA A 1004 -24.62 -64.83 -4.03
CA ALA A 1004 -24.12 -63.93 -3.00
C ALA A 1004 -23.25 -62.79 -3.56
N ILE A 1005 -22.42 -63.08 -4.56
CA ILE A 1005 -21.60 -62.05 -5.24
C ILE A 1005 -22.49 -61.06 -6.00
N ALA A 1006 -23.50 -61.55 -6.73
CA ALA A 1006 -24.43 -60.69 -7.46
C ALA A 1006 -25.21 -59.75 -6.51
N LEU A 1007 -25.67 -60.29 -5.37
CA LEU A 1007 -26.30 -59.55 -4.28
C LEU A 1007 -25.38 -58.46 -3.71
N SER A 1008 -24.13 -58.81 -3.39
CA SER A 1008 -23.15 -57.88 -2.84
C SER A 1008 -22.84 -56.72 -3.79
N ASN A 1009 -22.78 -56.98 -5.09
CA ASN A 1009 -22.52 -55.96 -6.10
C ASN A 1009 -23.67 -54.94 -6.21
N SER A 1010 -24.92 -55.42 -6.16
CA SER A 1010 -26.10 -54.53 -6.18
C SER A 1010 -26.18 -53.65 -4.92
N ILE A 1011 -25.88 -54.21 -3.74
CA ILE A 1011 -25.84 -53.46 -2.48
C ILE A 1011 -24.71 -52.41 -2.50
N ALA A 1012 -23.50 -52.77 -2.97
CA ALA A 1012 -22.39 -51.83 -3.06
C ALA A 1012 -22.71 -50.64 -3.98
N HIS A 1013 -23.33 -50.88 -5.14
CA HIS A 1013 -23.69 -49.82 -6.07
C HIS A 1013 -24.69 -48.81 -5.47
N SER A 1014 -25.69 -49.28 -4.71
CA SER A 1014 -26.64 -48.39 -4.03
C SER A 1014 -25.98 -47.55 -2.92
N SER A 1015 -24.99 -48.09 -2.21
CA SER A 1015 -24.23 -47.34 -1.18
C SER A 1015 -23.36 -46.22 -1.77
N LEU A 1016 -22.81 -46.45 -2.97
CA LEU A 1016 -21.95 -45.51 -3.67
C LEU A 1016 -22.74 -44.28 -4.17
N ALA A 1017 -24.00 -44.51 -4.59
CA ALA A 1017 -24.92 -43.42 -4.94
C ALA A 1017 -25.23 -42.51 -3.74
N ARG A 1018 -25.42 -43.07 -2.54
CA ARG A 1018 -25.71 -42.30 -1.31
C ARG A 1018 -24.52 -41.46 -0.85
N SER A 1019 -23.29 -41.97 -0.94
CA SER A 1019 -22.10 -41.23 -0.53
C SER A 1019 -21.80 -40.02 -1.43
N ASN A 1020 -22.17 -40.09 -2.72
CA ASN A 1020 -22.10 -38.93 -3.62
C ASN A 1020 -23.09 -37.81 -3.24
N GLU A 1021 -24.23 -38.15 -2.64
CA GLU A 1021 -25.22 -37.19 -2.15
C GLU A 1021 -24.73 -36.49 -0.87
N GLU A 1022 -24.11 -37.23 0.05
CA GLU A 1022 -23.49 -36.67 1.27
C GLU A 1022 -22.33 -35.70 0.98
N LEU A 1023 -21.55 -35.95 -0.10
CA LEU A 1023 -20.49 -35.05 -0.53
C LEU A 1023 -21.04 -33.71 -1.06
N ALA A 1024 -22.22 -33.74 -1.69
CA ALA A 1024 -22.91 -32.54 -2.17
C ALA A 1024 -23.41 -31.68 -0.99
N ASP A 1025 -23.90 -32.30 0.07
CA ASP A 1025 -24.30 -31.61 1.30
C ASP A 1025 -23.11 -30.98 2.04
N ALA A 1026 -21.96 -31.67 2.12
CA ALA A 1026 -20.74 -31.10 2.72
C ALA A 1026 -20.22 -29.86 1.96
N LEU A 1027 -20.34 -29.85 0.62
CA LEU A 1027 -20.03 -28.68 -0.20
C LEU A 1027 -21.01 -27.52 0.04
N HIS A 1028 -22.27 -27.81 0.37
CA HIS A 1028 -23.24 -26.80 0.76
C HIS A 1028 -22.90 -26.15 2.10
N ASP A 1029 -22.52 -26.96 3.09
CA ASP A 1029 -22.15 -26.48 4.43
C ASP A 1029 -20.92 -25.56 4.40
N LEU A 1030 -19.91 -25.89 3.59
CA LEU A 1030 -18.70 -25.07 3.44
C LEU A 1030 -19.01 -23.67 2.86
N LYS A 1031 -19.91 -23.61 1.88
CA LYS A 1031 -20.40 -22.32 1.33
C LYS A 1031 -21.14 -21.49 2.38
N THR A 1032 -21.94 -22.12 3.24
CA THR A 1032 -22.64 -21.39 4.32
C THR A 1032 -21.70 -20.88 5.41
N ALA A 1033 -20.61 -21.61 5.71
CA ALA A 1033 -19.58 -21.17 6.65
C ALA A 1033 -18.81 -19.94 6.13
N GLN A 1034 -18.46 -19.92 4.84
CA GLN A 1034 -17.81 -18.76 4.21
C GLN A 1034 -18.69 -17.50 4.27
N ALA A 1035 -19.99 -17.63 4.02
CA ALA A 1035 -20.94 -16.52 4.11
C ALA A 1035 -21.05 -15.96 5.55
N LYS A 1036 -20.99 -16.83 6.57
CA LYS A 1036 -20.96 -16.42 7.98
C LYS A 1036 -19.70 -15.63 8.33
N LEU A 1037 -18.52 -16.05 7.86
CA LEU A 1037 -17.25 -15.36 8.13
C LEU A 1037 -17.24 -13.93 7.56
N ILE A 1038 -17.67 -13.78 6.30
CA ILE A 1038 -17.80 -12.46 5.65
C ILE A 1038 -18.78 -11.56 6.43
N GLN A 1039 -19.83 -12.14 7.01
CA GLN A 1039 -20.80 -11.41 7.82
C GLN A 1039 -20.20 -10.94 9.16
N VAL A 1040 -19.40 -11.78 9.83
CA VAL A 1040 -18.71 -11.43 11.08
C VAL A 1040 -17.71 -10.30 10.83
N GLU A 1041 -16.92 -10.39 9.76
CA GLU A 1041 -15.92 -9.38 9.39
C GLU A 1041 -16.58 -8.02 9.09
N ARG A 1042 -17.69 -8.00 8.32
CA ARG A 1042 -18.47 -6.78 8.09
C ARG A 1042 -19.06 -6.19 9.37
N GLN A 1043 -19.46 -7.03 10.31
CA GLN A 1043 -20.01 -6.60 11.59
C GLN A 1043 -18.93 -5.96 12.48
N GLN A 1044 -17.71 -6.47 12.42
CA GLN A 1044 -16.54 -5.94 13.14
C GLN A 1044 -16.07 -4.60 12.55
N ILE A 1045 -15.96 -4.50 11.23
CA ILE A 1045 -15.66 -3.24 10.52
C ILE A 1045 -16.71 -2.16 10.87
N SER A 1046 -18.00 -2.54 10.94
CA SER A 1046 -19.06 -1.61 11.35
C SER A 1046 -18.97 -1.16 12.82
N LEU A 1047 -18.44 -1.98 13.72
CA LEU A 1047 -18.21 -1.64 15.12
C LEU A 1047 -17.02 -0.67 15.25
N ASP A 1048 -15.91 -0.97 14.59
CA ASP A 1048 -14.70 -0.14 14.64
C ASP A 1048 -14.93 1.24 14.01
N LEU A 1049 -15.68 1.31 12.90
CA LEU A 1049 -16.13 2.58 12.32
C LEU A 1049 -17.07 3.34 13.26
N HIS A 1050 -17.96 2.66 13.99
CA HIS A 1050 -18.88 3.31 14.93
C HIS A 1050 -18.13 3.96 16.09
N ASP A 1051 -17.16 3.25 16.66
CA ASP A 1051 -16.45 3.68 17.86
C ASP A 1051 -15.49 4.82 17.54
N ASN A 1052 -14.70 4.70 16.47
CA ASN A 1052 -13.75 5.75 16.07
C ASN A 1052 -14.44 7.04 15.61
N LEU A 1053 -15.47 6.96 14.75
CA LEU A 1053 -16.18 8.17 14.29
C LEU A 1053 -17.01 8.80 15.41
N SER A 1054 -17.62 8.00 16.30
CA SER A 1054 -18.37 8.56 17.41
C SER A 1054 -17.44 9.26 18.41
N GLN A 1055 -16.26 8.70 18.70
CA GLN A 1055 -15.29 9.35 19.59
C GLN A 1055 -14.73 10.65 18.99
N THR A 1056 -14.29 10.63 17.74
CA THR A 1056 -13.78 11.85 17.07
C THR A 1056 -14.84 12.92 16.92
N MET A 1057 -16.06 12.59 16.48
CA MET A 1057 -17.13 13.58 16.36
C MET A 1057 -17.63 14.11 17.72
N THR A 1058 -17.60 13.28 18.78
CA THR A 1058 -17.91 13.75 20.14
C THR A 1058 -16.82 14.70 20.65
N GLY A 1059 -15.55 14.44 20.33
CA GLY A 1059 -14.44 15.36 20.62
C GLY A 1059 -14.58 16.70 19.90
N ILE A 1060 -14.95 16.69 18.62
CA ILE A 1060 -15.22 17.91 17.84
C ILE A 1060 -16.41 18.67 18.42
N LEU A 1061 -17.49 17.98 18.80
CA LEU A 1061 -18.64 18.61 19.45
C LEU A 1061 -18.26 19.25 20.79
N LEU A 1062 -17.43 18.59 21.59
CA LEU A 1062 -16.94 19.14 22.85
C LEU A 1062 -16.10 20.40 22.64
N GLN A 1063 -15.23 20.42 21.62
CA GLN A 1063 -14.43 21.58 21.24
C GLN A 1063 -15.28 22.76 20.72
N LEU A 1064 -16.34 22.46 19.95
CA LEU A 1064 -17.26 23.48 19.46
C LEU A 1064 -18.14 24.04 20.59
N ASP A 1065 -18.55 23.20 21.55
CA ASP A 1065 -19.36 23.64 22.70
C ASP A 1065 -18.52 24.44 23.72
N THR A 1066 -17.23 24.11 23.89
CA THR A 1066 -16.29 24.95 24.65
C THR A 1066 -16.00 26.27 23.95
N ALA A 1067 -15.79 26.27 22.63
CA ALA A 1067 -15.64 27.51 21.87
C ALA A 1067 -16.90 28.41 22.00
N ARG A 1068 -18.09 27.79 21.96
CA ARG A 1068 -19.37 28.48 22.17
C ARG A 1068 -19.48 29.10 23.56
N THR A 1069 -19.10 28.37 24.60
CA THR A 1069 -19.17 28.86 26.00
C THR A 1069 -18.20 30.01 26.27
N VAL A 1070 -16.99 29.94 25.70
CA VAL A 1070 -16.01 31.04 25.79
C VAL A 1070 -16.54 32.29 25.10
N LEU A 1071 -17.06 32.15 23.88
CA LEU A 1071 -17.63 33.29 23.14
C LEU A 1071 -18.88 33.88 23.80
N SER A 1072 -19.70 33.07 24.48
CA SER A 1072 -20.85 33.57 25.23
C SER A 1072 -20.44 34.29 26.53
N GLN A 1073 -19.40 33.81 27.23
CA GLN A 1073 -18.89 34.48 28.43
C GLN A 1073 -18.27 35.85 28.11
N GLU A 1074 -17.60 35.98 26.97
CA GLU A 1074 -17.10 37.28 26.49
C GLU A 1074 -18.24 38.24 26.10
N ALA A 1075 -19.33 37.72 25.53
CA ALA A 1075 -20.52 38.53 25.21
C ALA A 1075 -21.26 39.02 26.47
N ASP A 1076 -21.37 38.19 27.51
CA ASP A 1076 -22.03 38.53 28.77
C ASP A 1076 -21.18 39.46 29.66
N ALA A 1077 -19.84 39.30 29.64
CA ALA A 1077 -18.91 40.19 30.34
C ALA A 1077 -18.96 41.65 29.82
N GLY A 1078 -19.33 41.85 28.55
CA GLY A 1078 -19.52 43.16 27.95
C GLY A 1078 -20.80 43.89 28.39
N GLN A 1079 -21.76 43.22 29.03
CA GLN A 1079 -23.04 43.82 29.43
C GLN A 1079 -23.15 44.17 30.93
N SER A 1080 -22.29 43.61 31.80
CA SER A 1080 -22.51 43.68 33.25
C SER A 1080 -21.66 44.71 34.03
N THR A 1081 -20.90 45.60 33.38
CA THR A 1081 -20.13 46.65 34.08
C THR A 1081 -20.65 48.06 33.76
N THR A 1082 -21.43 48.63 34.70
CA THR A 1082 -21.85 50.05 34.72
C THR A 1082 -20.77 51.01 35.23
N GLN A 1083 -19.50 50.61 35.24
CA GLN A 1083 -18.37 51.50 35.51
C GLN A 1083 -17.28 51.27 34.47
N ALA A 1084 -16.92 52.34 33.77
CA ALA A 1084 -16.02 52.35 32.63
C ALA A 1084 -14.59 51.88 32.99
N PRO A 1085 -14.04 50.90 32.24
CA PRO A 1085 -12.61 50.77 32.07
C PRO A 1085 -12.18 51.28 30.69
N THR A 1086 -11.16 52.11 30.65
CA THR A 1086 -10.61 52.81 29.47
C THR A 1086 -9.84 51.92 28.49
N ASN A 1087 -10.09 50.60 28.42
CA ASN A 1087 -9.35 49.68 27.53
C ASN A 1087 -10.17 48.43 27.12
N SER A 1088 -11.38 48.60 26.59
CA SER A 1088 -12.08 47.50 25.89
C SER A 1088 -11.91 47.64 24.37
N ASN A 1089 -11.38 46.58 23.74
CA ASN A 1089 -11.12 46.53 22.31
C ASN A 1089 -12.45 46.34 21.54
N PRO A 1090 -12.94 47.32 20.75
CA PRO A 1090 -14.24 47.20 20.07
C PRO A 1090 -14.30 46.07 19.03
N ALA A 1091 -13.13 45.55 18.60
CA ALA A 1091 -13.04 44.39 17.72
C ALA A 1091 -13.42 43.07 18.40
N ALA A 1092 -13.25 42.93 19.73
CA ALA A 1092 -13.57 41.70 20.45
C ALA A 1092 -15.08 41.48 20.53
N ASN A 1093 -15.85 42.52 20.91
CA ASN A 1093 -17.32 42.44 20.95
C ASN A 1093 -17.96 42.19 19.57
N ASP A 1094 -17.38 42.73 18.49
CA ASP A 1094 -17.87 42.48 17.12
C ASP A 1094 -17.60 41.03 16.67
N LEU A 1095 -16.47 40.44 17.10
CA LEU A 1095 -16.14 39.03 16.88
C LEU A 1095 -17.06 38.07 17.65
N SER A 1096 -17.40 38.37 18.90
CA SER A 1096 -18.31 37.54 19.71
C SER A 1096 -19.74 37.55 19.14
N HIS A 1097 -20.25 38.72 18.73
CA HIS A 1097 -21.59 38.85 18.14
C HIS A 1097 -21.71 38.26 16.73
N ARG A 1098 -20.66 38.32 15.91
CA ARG A 1098 -20.65 37.72 14.57
C ARG A 1098 -20.26 36.24 14.58
N GLY A 1099 -19.48 35.77 15.55
CA GLY A 1099 -18.95 34.41 15.62
C GLY A 1099 -19.94 33.37 16.15
N LEU A 1100 -20.81 33.72 17.12
CA LEU A 1100 -21.78 32.80 17.72
C LEU A 1100 -22.67 32.07 16.70
N PRO A 1101 -23.27 32.76 15.71
CA PRO A 1101 -24.12 32.10 14.70
C PRO A 1101 -23.37 31.07 13.84
N TYR A 1102 -22.07 31.28 13.58
CA TYR A 1102 -21.27 30.32 12.80
C TYR A 1102 -20.89 29.10 13.63
N VAL A 1103 -20.58 29.28 14.92
CA VAL A 1103 -20.32 28.17 15.85
C VAL A 1103 -21.59 27.36 16.07
N ASP A 1104 -22.74 28.02 16.27
CA ASP A 1104 -24.05 27.35 16.35
C ASP A 1104 -24.35 26.56 15.08
N ARG A 1105 -24.08 27.14 13.90
CA ARG A 1105 -24.25 26.45 12.62
C ARG A 1105 -23.30 25.28 12.44
N ALA A 1106 -22.05 25.38 12.92
CA ALA A 1106 -21.08 24.28 12.88
C ALA A 1106 -21.50 23.13 13.81
N ILE A 1107 -22.03 23.43 15.00
CA ILE A 1107 -22.59 22.44 15.93
C ILE A 1107 -23.80 21.74 15.28
N GLU A 1108 -24.67 22.48 14.60
CA GLU A 1108 -25.84 21.92 13.90
C GLU A 1108 -25.42 20.97 12.76
N LEU A 1109 -24.47 21.40 11.92
CA LEU A 1109 -23.90 20.58 10.84
C LEU A 1109 -23.20 19.32 11.36
N ALA A 1110 -22.46 19.42 12.46
CA ALA A 1110 -21.81 18.28 13.11
C ALA A 1110 -22.83 17.28 13.67
N ARG A 1111 -23.90 17.76 14.32
CA ARG A 1111 -25.00 16.90 14.81
C ARG A 1111 -25.77 16.21 13.69
N ASP A 1112 -26.01 16.92 12.58
CA ASP A 1112 -26.64 16.34 11.39
C ASP A 1112 -25.74 15.28 10.73
N GLY A 1113 -24.44 15.56 10.64
CA GLY A 1113 -23.43 14.61 10.17
C GLY A 1113 -23.41 13.31 11.00
N ILE A 1114 -23.41 13.42 12.33
CA ILE A 1114 -23.49 12.25 13.24
C ILE A 1114 -24.76 11.45 13.00
N THR A 1115 -25.89 12.13 12.83
CA THR A 1115 -27.19 11.47 12.64
C THR A 1115 -27.24 10.73 11.30
N GLN A 1116 -26.70 11.32 10.24
CA GLN A 1116 -26.57 10.66 8.93
C GLN A 1116 -25.61 9.47 8.96
N THR A 1117 -24.45 9.61 9.60
CA THR A 1117 -23.48 8.51 9.75
C THR A 1117 -24.06 7.36 10.57
N ARG A 1118 -24.76 7.64 11.67
CA ARG A 1118 -25.49 6.61 12.45
C ARG A 1118 -26.58 5.93 11.63
N TYR A 1119 -27.25 6.65 10.75
CA TYR A 1119 -28.26 6.09 9.85
C TYR A 1119 -27.62 5.19 8.77
N MET A 1120 -26.51 5.60 8.16
CA MET A 1120 -25.76 4.77 7.20
C MET A 1120 -25.20 3.50 7.84
N LEU A 1121 -24.65 3.60 9.06
CA LEU A 1121 -24.21 2.44 9.84
C LEU A 1121 -25.36 1.51 10.24
N LYS A 1122 -26.55 2.06 10.50
CA LYS A 1122 -27.75 1.25 10.77
C LYS A 1122 -28.19 0.44 9.55
N GLN A 1123 -28.03 0.97 8.33
CA GLN A 1123 -28.27 0.22 7.09
C GLN A 1123 -27.24 -0.89 6.86
N LEU A 1124 -25.97 -0.67 7.22
CA LEU A 1124 -24.93 -1.69 7.17
C LEU A 1124 -25.18 -2.85 8.16
N ARG A 1125 -25.89 -2.59 9.27
CA ARG A 1125 -26.24 -3.59 10.31
C ARG A 1125 -27.51 -4.39 10.02
N THR A 1126 -28.39 -3.94 9.12
CA THR A 1126 -29.63 -4.67 8.84
C THR A 1126 -29.38 -5.91 7.99
N LYS A 1127 -29.71 -7.08 8.56
CA LYS A 1127 -29.67 -8.42 7.94
C LYS A 1127 -30.11 -8.38 6.47
N GLN A 1128 -29.25 -8.84 5.56
CA GLN A 1128 -29.70 -9.48 4.33
C GLN A 1128 -30.42 -10.77 4.71
N THR A 1129 -31.74 -10.70 4.90
CA THR A 1129 -32.60 -11.87 4.79
C THR A 1129 -32.50 -12.42 3.37
N LYS A 1130 -32.32 -13.74 3.25
CA LYS A 1130 -32.25 -14.49 1.99
C LYS A 1130 -33.30 -14.01 0.96
N PRO A 1131 -32.99 -14.04 -0.35
CA PRO A 1131 -33.93 -13.67 -1.40
C PRO A 1131 -34.99 -14.79 -1.55
N THR A 1132 -36.00 -14.75 -0.70
CA THR A 1132 -37.34 -15.19 -1.09
C THR A 1132 -38.05 -13.95 -1.60
N ALA A 1133 -38.59 -14.00 -2.81
CA ALA A 1133 -39.29 -12.91 -3.50
C ALA A 1133 -40.20 -12.12 -2.56
N ILE A 1134 -39.67 -11.00 -2.03
CA ILE A 1134 -40.44 -9.99 -1.33
C ILE A 1134 -40.43 -8.79 -2.27
N ASP A 1135 -41.62 -8.40 -2.69
CA ASP A 1135 -41.91 -7.39 -3.71
C ASP A 1135 -41.26 -6.04 -3.34
N LEU A 1136 -40.51 -5.45 -4.29
CA LEU A 1136 -39.91 -4.10 -4.18
C LEU A 1136 -40.95 -3.09 -3.66
N LEU A 1137 -42.19 -3.24 -4.10
CA LEU A 1137 -43.32 -2.39 -3.72
C LEU A 1137 -43.64 -2.47 -2.22
N ASP A 1138 -43.58 -3.66 -1.63
CA ASP A 1138 -43.87 -3.87 -0.21
C ASP A 1138 -42.74 -3.36 0.69
N THR A 1139 -41.49 -3.42 0.22
CA THR A 1139 -40.36 -2.80 0.92
C THR A 1139 -40.48 -1.29 0.90
N LEU A 1140 -40.80 -0.68 -0.24
CA LEU A 1140 -41.08 0.76 -0.33
C LEU A 1140 -42.25 1.21 0.52
N ARG A 1141 -43.38 0.49 0.48
CA ARG A 1141 -44.54 0.79 1.32
C ARG A 1141 -44.19 0.76 2.80
N ARG A 1142 -43.48 -0.28 3.26
CA ARG A 1142 -43.11 -0.43 4.67
C ARG A 1142 -42.14 0.67 5.12
N ASP A 1143 -41.10 0.93 4.35
CA ASP A 1143 -40.07 1.90 4.74
C ASP A 1143 -40.61 3.33 4.72
N LEU A 1144 -41.36 3.70 3.68
CA LEU A 1144 -41.97 5.02 3.58
C LEU A 1144 -43.10 5.21 4.61
N ALA A 1145 -43.88 4.18 4.93
CA ALA A 1145 -44.89 4.25 6.00
C ALA A 1145 -44.25 4.48 7.37
N ARG A 1146 -43.11 3.84 7.67
CA ARG A 1146 -42.34 4.10 8.90
C ARG A 1146 -41.78 5.52 8.94
N LEU A 1147 -41.34 6.04 7.80
CA LEU A 1147 -40.73 7.36 7.68
C LEU A 1147 -41.71 8.49 8.02
N VAL A 1148 -43.01 8.26 7.75
CA VAL A 1148 -44.09 9.23 7.98
C VAL A 1148 -44.88 8.91 9.27
N ALA A 1149 -44.57 7.81 9.96
CA ALA A 1149 -45.26 7.38 11.18
C ALA A 1149 -45.12 8.44 12.29
N GLY A 1150 -46.26 8.91 12.81
CA GLY A 1150 -46.31 9.98 13.82
C GLY A 1150 -46.38 11.40 13.26
N THR A 1151 -46.50 11.57 11.94
CA THR A 1151 -46.70 12.88 11.29
C THR A 1151 -48.08 12.97 10.62
N PRO A 1152 -48.65 14.19 10.41
CA PRO A 1152 -49.97 14.36 9.77
C PRO A 1152 -49.95 14.17 8.25
N ILE A 1153 -48.82 13.75 7.67
CA ILE A 1153 -48.60 13.67 6.22
C ILE A 1153 -49.14 12.33 5.69
N LYS A 1154 -49.87 12.34 4.57
CA LYS A 1154 -50.37 11.11 3.93
C LYS A 1154 -49.44 10.69 2.78
N ILE A 1155 -48.94 9.46 2.83
CA ILE A 1155 -48.12 8.88 1.75
C ILE A 1155 -48.91 7.85 0.94
N LYS A 1156 -48.82 7.93 -0.39
CA LYS A 1156 -49.46 6.98 -1.31
C LYS A 1156 -48.41 6.38 -2.25
N VAL A 1157 -48.31 5.05 -2.29
CA VAL A 1157 -47.38 4.31 -3.16
C VAL A 1157 -48.18 3.57 -4.22
N GLU A 1158 -47.94 3.87 -5.49
CA GLU A 1158 -48.66 3.34 -6.66
C GLU A 1158 -47.68 2.65 -7.61
N GLN A 1159 -48.14 1.59 -8.28
CA GLN A 1159 -47.40 0.87 -9.31
C GLN A 1159 -48.14 0.93 -10.64
N SER A 1160 -47.39 1.05 -11.75
CA SER A 1160 -47.88 0.77 -13.10
C SER A 1160 -46.95 -0.19 -13.84
N GLY A 1161 -47.52 -1.08 -14.65
CA GLY A 1161 -46.76 -2.14 -15.33
C GLY A 1161 -46.56 -3.42 -14.50
N HIS A 1162 -46.22 -4.52 -15.18
CA HIS A 1162 -45.93 -5.79 -14.52
C HIS A 1162 -44.56 -5.74 -13.85
N PRO A 1163 -44.42 -6.19 -12.58
CA PRO A 1163 -43.14 -6.19 -11.89
C PRO A 1163 -42.16 -7.12 -12.60
N ILE A 1164 -40.99 -6.58 -12.94
CA ILE A 1164 -39.87 -7.33 -13.51
C ILE A 1164 -38.81 -7.46 -12.40
N PRO A 1165 -38.17 -8.63 -12.22
CA PRO A 1165 -37.06 -8.78 -11.28
C PRO A 1165 -35.95 -7.79 -11.62
N LEU A 1166 -35.65 -6.88 -10.69
CA LEU A 1166 -34.59 -5.89 -10.87
C LEU A 1166 -33.26 -6.44 -10.37
N GLN A 1167 -32.17 -6.04 -11.01
CA GLN A 1167 -30.84 -6.25 -10.45
C GLN A 1167 -30.70 -5.51 -9.11
N ALA A 1168 -29.97 -6.10 -8.16
CA ALA A 1168 -29.80 -5.57 -6.81
C ALA A 1168 -29.28 -4.11 -6.78
N LYS A 1169 -28.44 -3.71 -7.75
CA LYS A 1169 -27.95 -2.32 -7.89
C LYS A 1169 -29.07 -1.35 -8.27
N VAL A 1170 -29.93 -1.73 -9.22
CA VAL A 1170 -31.08 -0.93 -9.67
C VAL A 1170 -32.13 -0.85 -8.56
N GLU A 1171 -32.41 -1.98 -7.90
CA GLU A 1171 -33.33 -2.05 -6.77
C GLU A 1171 -32.89 -1.13 -5.63
N SER A 1172 -31.62 -1.20 -5.24
CA SER A 1172 -31.03 -0.33 -4.20
C SER A 1172 -31.10 1.14 -4.57
N ALA A 1173 -30.85 1.50 -5.83
CA ALA A 1173 -30.93 2.88 -6.29
C ALA A 1173 -32.37 3.43 -6.22
N VAL A 1174 -33.37 2.64 -6.64
CA VAL A 1174 -34.79 3.02 -6.56
C VAL A 1174 -35.23 3.23 -5.11
N LEU A 1175 -34.88 2.32 -4.20
CA LEU A 1175 -35.19 2.45 -2.77
C LEU A 1175 -34.58 3.71 -2.16
N ASN A 1176 -33.29 3.95 -2.41
CA ASN A 1176 -32.56 5.07 -1.82
C ASN A 1176 -33.05 6.44 -2.34
N VAL A 1177 -33.32 6.54 -3.65
CA VAL A 1177 -33.86 7.78 -4.24
C VAL A 1177 -35.25 8.08 -3.69
N ALA A 1178 -36.11 7.06 -3.54
CA ALA A 1178 -37.45 7.24 -2.99
C ALA A 1178 -37.43 7.70 -1.53
N GLN A 1179 -36.61 7.08 -0.69
CA GLN A 1179 -36.46 7.44 0.74
C GLN A 1179 -35.88 8.84 0.91
N GLN A 1180 -34.87 9.19 0.14
CA GLN A 1180 -34.21 10.51 0.23
C GLN A 1180 -35.14 11.64 -0.24
N ALA A 1181 -35.89 11.43 -1.33
CA ALA A 1181 -36.88 12.39 -1.80
C ALA A 1181 -38.02 12.59 -0.79
N ALA A 1182 -38.54 11.49 -0.20
CA ALA A 1182 -39.58 11.57 0.83
C ALA A 1182 -39.08 12.26 2.12
N THR A 1183 -37.84 11.99 2.53
CA THR A 1183 -37.22 12.64 3.71
C THR A 1183 -37.05 14.15 3.49
N ASN A 1184 -36.64 14.56 2.29
CA ASN A 1184 -36.54 15.98 1.94
C ASN A 1184 -37.91 16.66 1.97
N ALA A 1185 -38.95 15.99 1.46
CA ALA A 1185 -40.32 16.50 1.54
C ALA A 1185 -40.77 16.69 3.00
N LEU A 1186 -40.51 15.73 3.89
CA LEU A 1186 -40.84 15.82 5.31
C LEU A 1186 -40.13 16.97 6.03
N ARG A 1187 -38.82 17.15 5.78
CA ARG A 1187 -37.99 18.13 6.52
C ARG A 1187 -38.12 19.56 6.00
N HIS A 1188 -38.30 19.72 4.69
CA HIS A 1188 -38.08 21.02 4.04
C HIS A 1188 -39.31 21.57 3.29
N SER A 1189 -40.30 20.74 2.96
CA SER A 1189 -41.40 21.17 2.07
C SER A 1189 -42.71 21.56 2.76
N GLY A 1190 -42.94 21.13 4.02
CA GLY A 1190 -44.22 21.31 4.69
C GLY A 1190 -45.40 20.59 4.00
N ALA A 1191 -45.13 19.57 3.19
CA ALA A 1191 -46.14 18.85 2.40
C ALA A 1191 -47.20 18.16 3.26
N LYS A 1192 -48.46 18.16 2.80
CA LYS A 1192 -49.56 17.40 3.41
C LYS A 1192 -49.68 15.99 2.81
N THR A 1193 -49.23 15.83 1.57
CA THR A 1193 -49.27 14.55 0.85
C THR A 1193 -47.99 14.30 0.07
N ILE A 1194 -47.53 13.04 0.06
CA ILE A 1194 -46.41 12.56 -0.76
C ILE A 1194 -46.93 11.39 -1.61
N ARG A 1195 -46.75 11.47 -2.93
CA ARG A 1195 -47.10 10.41 -3.87
C ARG A 1195 -45.82 9.80 -4.45
N VAL A 1196 -45.69 8.49 -4.37
CA VAL A 1196 -44.59 7.73 -4.96
C VAL A 1196 -45.17 6.78 -5.99
N THR A 1197 -44.70 6.86 -7.23
CA THR A 1197 -45.15 6.03 -8.34
C THR A 1197 -43.96 5.30 -8.95
N ILE A 1198 -44.08 3.99 -9.15
CA ILE A 1198 -43.08 3.17 -9.84
C ILE A 1198 -43.72 2.57 -11.08
N ALA A 1199 -43.12 2.84 -12.24
CA ALA A 1199 -43.56 2.32 -13.52
C ALA A 1199 -42.49 1.37 -14.10
N PHE A 1200 -42.86 0.11 -14.32
CA PHE A 1200 -42.02 -0.86 -15.03
C PHE A 1200 -42.27 -0.76 -16.53
N GLN A 1201 -41.25 -0.34 -17.30
CA GLN A 1201 -41.24 -0.36 -18.76
C GLN A 1201 -40.42 -1.58 -19.25
N PRO A 1202 -40.51 -1.97 -20.53
CA PRO A 1202 -39.80 -3.14 -21.05
C PRO A 1202 -38.27 -3.07 -20.94
N ASP A 1203 -37.69 -1.86 -20.98
CA ASP A 1203 -36.26 -1.59 -21.06
C ASP A 1203 -35.72 -0.77 -19.87
N HIS A 1204 -36.60 -0.25 -19.01
CA HIS A 1204 -36.20 0.58 -17.87
C HIS A 1204 -37.28 0.67 -16.77
N VAL A 1205 -36.91 1.14 -15.58
CA VAL A 1205 -37.84 1.46 -14.49
C VAL A 1205 -37.88 2.96 -14.24
N VAL A 1206 -39.09 3.51 -14.03
CA VAL A 1206 -39.30 4.94 -13.73
C VAL A 1206 -39.86 5.10 -12.33
N LEU A 1207 -39.09 5.74 -11.45
CA LEU A 1207 -39.51 6.17 -10.12
C LEU A 1207 -39.90 7.66 -10.16
N THR A 1208 -41.09 7.99 -9.66
CA THR A 1208 -41.56 9.37 -9.49
C THR A 1208 -41.94 9.61 -8.04
N VAL A 1209 -41.38 10.64 -7.40
CA VAL A 1209 -41.77 11.10 -6.06
C VAL A 1209 -42.25 12.53 -6.15
N GLN A 1210 -43.48 12.79 -5.72
CA GLN A 1210 -44.11 14.10 -5.77
C GLN A 1210 -44.67 14.50 -4.41
N ASP A 1211 -44.36 15.70 -3.93
CA ASP A 1211 -44.92 16.28 -2.72
C ASP A 1211 -45.86 17.45 -3.01
N SER A 1212 -46.73 17.76 -2.04
CA SER A 1212 -47.67 18.89 -2.09
C SER A 1212 -47.19 20.11 -1.28
N GLY A 1213 -45.88 20.26 -1.10
CA GLY A 1213 -45.27 21.28 -0.25
C GLY A 1213 -45.07 22.62 -0.94
N CYS A 1214 -44.24 23.47 -0.33
CA CYS A 1214 -43.99 24.83 -0.79
C CYS A 1214 -43.20 24.93 -2.12
N GLY A 1215 -42.47 23.88 -2.52
CA GLY A 1215 -41.57 23.93 -3.69
C GLY A 1215 -40.50 25.03 -3.56
N PHE A 1216 -39.60 25.13 -4.54
CA PHE A 1216 -38.56 26.17 -4.56
C PHE A 1216 -38.21 26.54 -6.00
N ASP A 1217 -37.53 27.67 -6.18
CA ASP A 1217 -37.04 28.08 -7.49
C ASP A 1217 -35.69 27.42 -7.79
N ALA A 1218 -35.70 26.40 -8.65
CA ALA A 1218 -34.50 25.69 -9.09
C ALA A 1218 -33.62 26.50 -10.07
N HIS A 1219 -34.08 27.66 -10.53
CA HIS A 1219 -33.35 28.56 -11.43
C HIS A 1219 -32.86 29.84 -10.72
N SER A 1220 -33.06 29.96 -9.41
CA SER A 1220 -32.53 31.08 -8.64
C SER A 1220 -31.00 31.05 -8.60
N PRO A 1221 -30.29 32.18 -8.81
CA PRO A 1221 -28.82 32.23 -8.75
C PRO A 1221 -28.25 31.90 -7.36
N ASN A 1222 -29.08 31.92 -6.31
CA ASN A 1222 -28.71 31.51 -4.94
C ASN A 1222 -29.12 30.07 -4.62
N PHE A 1223 -29.63 29.31 -5.59
CA PHE A 1223 -30.06 27.93 -5.36
C PHE A 1223 -28.86 26.98 -5.23
N ASN A 1224 -28.59 26.54 -4.00
CA ASN A 1224 -27.65 25.45 -3.74
C ASN A 1224 -28.44 24.14 -3.61
N PRO A 1225 -28.26 23.15 -4.51
CA PRO A 1225 -29.07 21.92 -4.54
C PRO A 1225 -28.98 21.07 -3.27
N GLY A 1226 -28.05 21.36 -2.36
CA GLY A 1226 -27.88 20.57 -1.14
C GLY A 1226 -27.41 19.15 -1.43
N ILE A 1227 -26.83 18.51 -0.42
CA ILE A 1227 -26.26 17.14 -0.55
C ILE A 1227 -27.35 16.13 -0.94
N GLY A 1228 -28.61 16.41 -0.57
CA GLY A 1228 -29.78 15.59 -0.88
C GLY A 1228 -30.04 15.39 -2.37
N LEU A 1229 -30.20 16.47 -3.13
CA LEU A 1229 -30.51 16.40 -4.57
C LEU A 1229 -29.29 15.97 -5.39
N PHE A 1230 -28.09 16.39 -4.98
CA PHE A 1230 -26.84 15.97 -5.60
C PHE A 1230 -26.64 14.45 -5.52
N GLY A 1231 -26.82 13.87 -4.32
CA GLY A 1231 -26.67 12.43 -4.09
C GLY A 1231 -27.69 11.57 -4.84
N MET A 1232 -28.94 12.04 -4.98
CA MET A 1232 -29.94 11.35 -5.80
C MET A 1232 -29.56 11.37 -7.29
N ARG A 1233 -29.07 12.51 -7.80
CA ARG A 1233 -28.64 12.64 -9.20
C ARG A 1233 -27.46 11.73 -9.52
N GLN A 1234 -26.40 11.75 -8.69
CA GLN A 1234 -25.23 10.89 -8.91
C GLN A 1234 -25.58 9.40 -8.94
N ARG A 1235 -26.45 8.93 -8.02
CA ARG A 1235 -26.87 7.52 -7.99
C ARG A 1235 -27.60 7.07 -9.25
N VAL A 1236 -28.44 7.94 -9.81
CA VAL A 1236 -29.19 7.64 -11.05
C VAL A 1236 -28.25 7.70 -12.26
N THR A 1237 -27.35 8.69 -12.33
CA THR A 1237 -26.37 8.82 -13.41
C THR A 1237 -25.34 7.68 -13.42
N ALA A 1238 -24.95 7.16 -12.25
CA ALA A 1238 -24.02 6.02 -12.13
C ALA A 1238 -24.57 4.72 -12.72
N LEU A 1239 -25.89 4.62 -12.92
CA LEU A 1239 -26.56 3.49 -13.56
C LEU A 1239 -27.03 3.84 -14.98
N SER A 1240 -26.40 4.83 -15.63
CA SER A 1240 -26.79 5.35 -16.95
C SER A 1240 -28.25 5.83 -17.03
N GLY A 1241 -28.84 6.17 -15.88
CA GLY A 1241 -30.22 6.64 -15.76
C GLY A 1241 -30.36 8.15 -15.92
N LYS A 1242 -31.58 8.60 -16.22
CA LYS A 1242 -31.96 10.01 -16.35
C LYS A 1242 -32.68 10.50 -15.10
N PHE A 1243 -32.18 11.59 -14.51
CA PHE A 1243 -32.78 12.25 -13.34
C PHE A 1243 -33.38 13.60 -13.74
N HIS A 1244 -34.64 13.84 -13.38
CA HIS A 1244 -35.36 15.08 -13.64
C HIS A 1244 -35.99 15.62 -12.36
N LEU A 1245 -35.83 16.91 -12.13
CA LEU A 1245 -36.41 17.65 -11.01
C LEU A 1245 -37.33 18.73 -11.56
N ALA A 1246 -38.60 18.67 -11.19
CA ALA A 1246 -39.58 19.71 -11.49
C ALA A 1246 -40.09 20.28 -10.16
N THR A 1247 -39.89 21.58 -9.94
CA THR A 1247 -40.29 22.28 -8.72
C THR A 1247 -40.68 23.70 -9.06
N GLY A 1248 -41.56 24.29 -8.27
CA GLY A 1248 -41.93 25.70 -8.41
C GLY A 1248 -42.54 26.21 -7.11
N ILE A 1249 -42.31 27.48 -6.80
CA ILE A 1249 -42.83 28.13 -5.60
C ILE A 1249 -44.36 27.97 -5.58
N GLY A 1250 -44.88 27.34 -4.52
CA GLY A 1250 -46.29 27.01 -4.31
C GLY A 1250 -46.83 25.76 -5.02
N LYS A 1251 -46.00 25.03 -5.78
CA LYS A 1251 -46.41 23.89 -6.63
C LYS A 1251 -45.89 22.53 -6.17
N GLY A 1252 -45.17 22.47 -5.04
CA GLY A 1252 -44.51 21.25 -4.56
C GLY A 1252 -43.28 20.85 -5.39
N THR A 1253 -42.61 19.76 -5.00
CA THR A 1253 -41.47 19.20 -5.74
C THR A 1253 -41.81 17.84 -6.33
N LYS A 1254 -41.38 17.60 -7.57
CA LYS A 1254 -41.49 16.32 -8.28
C LYS A 1254 -40.10 15.87 -8.74
N VAL A 1255 -39.68 14.72 -8.23
CA VAL A 1255 -38.44 14.03 -8.61
C VAL A 1255 -38.81 12.85 -9.49
N THR A 1256 -38.17 12.73 -10.66
CA THR A 1256 -38.35 11.60 -11.58
C THR A 1256 -36.98 10.99 -11.91
N ALA A 1257 -36.85 9.68 -11.71
CA ALA A 1257 -35.65 8.91 -12.03
C ALA A 1257 -36.02 7.76 -12.98
N SER A 1258 -35.38 7.71 -14.15
CA SER A 1258 -35.54 6.64 -15.15
C SER A 1258 -34.22 5.86 -15.21
N ILE A 1259 -34.24 4.55 -14.95
CA ILE A 1259 -33.04 3.71 -14.83
C ILE A 1259 -33.18 2.49 -15.76
N PRO A 1260 -32.29 2.30 -16.75
CA PRO A 1260 -32.34 1.18 -17.68
C PRO A 1260 -32.06 -0.17 -17.01
N PHE A 1261 -32.59 -1.26 -17.59
CA PHE A 1261 -32.13 -2.61 -17.26
C PHE A 1261 -30.78 -2.84 -17.94
N ILE A 1262 -29.77 -3.25 -17.17
CA ILE A 1262 -28.42 -3.48 -17.68
C ILE A 1262 -28.33 -4.95 -18.10
N GLU A 1263 -28.09 -5.26 -19.38
CA GLU A 1263 -27.72 -6.63 -19.80
C GLU A 1263 -26.27 -6.91 -19.36
N GLU A 1264 -26.02 -8.08 -18.76
CA GLU A 1264 -24.66 -8.50 -18.37
C GLU A 1264 -23.84 -8.89 -19.61
N GLU A 1265 -22.64 -8.30 -19.76
CA GLU A 1265 -21.52 -8.84 -20.57
C GLU A 1265 -20.68 -9.83 -19.77
#